data_AF-A0A941GA59-F1
#
_entry.id   AF-A0A941GA59-F1
#
_cell.length_a   1.000
_cell.length_b   1.000
_cell.length_c   1.000
_cell.angle_alpha   90.00
_cell.angle_beta   90.00
_cell.angle_gamma   90.00
#
_symmetry.space_group_name_H-M   'P 1'
#
loop_
_entity.id
_entity.type
_entity.pdbx_description
1 polymer ?
#
loop_
_entity_poly.entity_id
_entity_poly.type
_entity_poly.pdbx_seq_one_letter_code
_entity_poly.pdbx_strand_id
1 'polypeptide(L)'
;MEKLSKQLKPNRSFFPEKVIQFGSGNFMRGFLNWQLQQMNNQHLFNGSAVLVKPTRHPSKVALEEQDYLYTVILEGFFQGEIVHTSEIITTANRLINPYDEWETYLQLAEDEELAFIISNTTEAGIQFDEKDCLIDQPSTSFPGKLTALLYKRFQLKNRGYTIIPCELIDRNGEKLKEVVLQYASLWNLEQDFINWIHAENTFCCSLVDRIVPGYPRDQAELLNQEHGYIDNLMVKAEPYLLWVIEGPQELKETFPLKKAGLNVIVTNDMTPYRERKVHLLNGPHTAMVPLGLLAGLETVEDVMNDKDFAFFVNHLMSQEIIPLLPLPIEELNTYATSIMERFKNPFIRHELTSIALNSVSKYKARLLPLLIKYQEKNQELPPLMTASLAALFLTYRGSQYKPNDSQEVLEVFSKAWENPETVAFTILGNKNLWEKDLSTVPDLVDEVTTYIHKLRKDGARAVLKKMLNKKQPPSLLKLNERDNVAVALRPITASETLYLDGISITANHDIPQGHKIALTNIRTSTNVIKYGYPIGHTLKEITRGDWLHTHNVKTNLDGELKYSYQQDIHQVKYPKKNLTFQGYRRANGKVGIRNDLYIVPTVGCVNGTAEYMLKEFEALHPDLGTFDNFTILKHPYGCSQLGEDHENTRSILIDAVKHPNAGGVLVFGLGCENNVVAEFKELLGDYDASRVKFLVAQEVGNEIDAGLERLEEIYEVAKYDHREPIPIAELNIGLKCGGSDGFSGITANPLLGAFSDFLISQGGSTILTEVPEMFGAEQMLMARAENEQVFEDIVHLINDFKQYFHSYGEPVYENPSPGNKAGGITTLEDKSLGCTQKAGTAPVVDVLQYGEKISKKGLSLLQAPGNDLVASSALAAADCHLVLFTTGRGTPFGSFVPTVKVATNSTIYEHKKHWMDFNAGPLLERQMNEVLEEFIEKVIAVASGEKTRNEANGVREIAIFKTGVTL
;
A
#
# COMPACT_ATOMS: atom_id res chain seq x y z
N MET A 1 -61.00 -0.79 3.33
CA MET A 1 -59.91 -1.25 4.22
C MET A 1 -60.24 -0.81 5.63
N GLU A 2 -60.09 -1.71 6.60
CA GLU A 2 -60.30 -1.38 8.01
C GLU A 2 -59.04 -0.75 8.60
N LYS A 3 -59.19 0.05 9.67
CA LYS A 3 -58.04 0.66 10.37
C LYS A 3 -57.29 -0.41 11.15
N LEU A 4 -55.95 -0.39 11.07
CA LEU A 4 -55.08 -1.31 11.80
C LEU A 4 -55.45 -1.31 13.29
N SER A 5 -55.78 -2.49 13.80
CA SER A 5 -56.24 -2.69 15.18
C SER A 5 -55.93 -4.12 15.61
N LYS A 6 -56.10 -4.41 16.90
CA LYS A 6 -55.93 -5.76 17.43
C LYS A 6 -56.86 -6.80 16.80
N GLN A 7 -58.00 -6.37 16.24
CA GLN A 7 -58.97 -7.26 15.58
C GLN A 7 -58.42 -7.80 14.25
N LEU A 8 -57.64 -6.99 13.52
CA LEU A 8 -57.01 -7.39 12.26
C LEU A 8 -55.78 -8.31 12.44
N LYS A 9 -55.22 -8.40 13.66
CA LYS A 9 -54.08 -9.27 13.99
C LYS A 9 -54.35 -10.11 15.26
N PRO A 10 -55.30 -11.07 15.21
CA PRO A 10 -55.80 -11.78 16.41
C PRO A 10 -54.77 -12.71 17.07
N ASN A 11 -53.81 -13.25 16.31
CA ASN A 11 -52.79 -14.21 16.80
C ASN A 11 -51.50 -13.53 17.30
N ARG A 12 -51.58 -12.31 17.85
CA ARG A 12 -50.39 -11.56 18.29
C ARG A 12 -49.85 -12.06 19.64
N SER A 13 -48.54 -12.23 19.74
CA SER A 13 -47.86 -12.45 21.02
C SER A 13 -47.75 -11.12 21.77
N PHE A 14 -48.33 -11.06 22.97
CA PHE A 14 -48.16 -9.93 23.88
C PHE A 14 -47.13 -10.30 24.94
N PHE A 15 -46.12 -9.46 25.11
CA PHE A 15 -45.05 -9.68 26.07
C PHE A 15 -45.16 -8.68 27.22
N PRO A 16 -44.68 -9.04 28.44
CA PRO A 16 -44.64 -8.13 29.57
C PRO A 16 -43.74 -6.92 29.27
N GLU A 17 -44.05 -5.78 29.91
CA GLU A 17 -43.27 -4.56 29.79
C GLU A 17 -41.92 -4.78 30.50
N LYS A 18 -40.81 -4.63 29.76
CA LYS A 18 -39.44 -4.70 30.32
C LYS A 18 -38.63 -3.43 30.08
N VAL A 19 -39.15 -2.54 29.24
CA VAL A 19 -38.49 -1.32 28.79
C VAL A 19 -39.39 -0.12 29.03
N ILE A 20 -38.88 0.91 29.70
CA ILE A 20 -39.48 2.24 29.74
C ILE A 20 -38.88 3.06 28.60
N GLN A 21 -39.71 3.46 27.65
CA GLN A 21 -39.30 4.22 26.47
C GLN A 21 -39.69 5.69 26.61
N PHE A 22 -38.72 6.59 26.75
CA PHE A 22 -38.98 8.03 26.69
C PHE A 22 -38.95 8.51 25.24
N GLY A 23 -40.10 8.98 24.75
CA GLY A 23 -40.28 9.45 23.38
C GLY A 23 -41.00 8.43 22.49
N SER A 24 -42.03 8.90 21.78
CA SER A 24 -42.87 8.12 20.86
C SER A 24 -42.65 8.48 19.38
N GLY A 25 -41.55 9.17 19.08
CA GLY A 25 -41.22 9.66 17.74
C GLY A 25 -40.91 8.55 16.73
N ASN A 26 -40.81 8.94 15.46
CA ASN A 26 -40.53 8.01 14.34
C ASN A 26 -39.26 7.20 14.56
N PHE A 27 -38.18 7.85 15.02
CA PHE A 27 -36.90 7.16 15.28
C PHE A 27 -37.09 5.98 16.25
N MET A 28 -37.70 6.19 17.41
CA MET A 28 -37.89 5.11 18.39
C MET A 28 -38.75 3.96 17.86
N ARG A 29 -39.77 4.27 17.06
CA ARG A 29 -40.63 3.27 16.41
C ARG A 29 -39.89 2.45 15.36
N GLY A 30 -39.15 3.12 14.46
CA GLY A 30 -38.34 2.49 13.42
C GLY A 30 -37.01 1.90 13.91
N PHE A 31 -36.59 2.21 15.13
CA PHE A 31 -35.30 1.79 15.70
C PHE A 31 -35.49 0.84 16.87
N LEU A 32 -35.93 1.33 18.04
CA LEU A 32 -36.01 0.51 19.26
C LEU A 32 -37.11 -0.55 19.15
N ASN A 33 -38.34 -0.13 18.87
CA ASN A 33 -39.48 -1.05 18.90
C ASN A 33 -39.35 -2.13 17.82
N TRP A 34 -38.90 -1.76 16.62
CA TRP A 34 -38.59 -2.75 15.58
C TRP A 34 -37.50 -3.75 16.03
N GLN A 35 -36.46 -3.30 16.74
CA GLN A 35 -35.42 -4.20 17.25
C GLN A 35 -35.93 -5.12 18.38
N LEU A 36 -36.80 -4.64 19.28
CA LEU A 36 -37.49 -5.48 20.26
C LEU A 36 -38.34 -6.55 19.54
N GLN A 37 -39.02 -6.17 18.45
CA GLN A 37 -39.79 -7.10 17.63
C GLN A 37 -38.88 -8.21 17.05
N GLN A 38 -37.70 -7.86 16.52
CA GLN A 38 -36.78 -8.86 15.97
C GLN A 38 -36.27 -9.85 17.02
N MET A 39 -35.97 -9.38 18.24
CA MET A 39 -35.60 -10.29 19.34
C MET A 39 -36.76 -11.20 19.74
N ASN A 40 -37.99 -10.67 19.79
CA ASN A 40 -39.18 -11.43 20.17
C ASN A 40 -39.60 -12.45 19.10
N ASN A 41 -39.41 -12.14 17.82
CA ASN A 41 -39.61 -13.09 16.71
C ASN A 41 -38.72 -14.34 16.85
N GLN A 42 -37.63 -14.24 17.60
CA GLN A 42 -36.68 -15.32 17.90
C GLN A 42 -36.75 -15.80 19.36
N HIS A 43 -37.75 -15.36 20.13
CA HIS A 43 -37.94 -15.67 21.56
C HIS A 43 -36.76 -15.31 22.48
N LEU A 44 -35.94 -14.33 22.10
CA LEU A 44 -34.71 -13.97 22.82
C LEU A 44 -34.92 -13.01 24.00
N PHE A 45 -35.91 -12.11 23.93
CA PHE A 45 -36.15 -11.08 24.95
C PHE A 45 -37.48 -11.27 25.70
N ASN A 46 -38.53 -11.65 24.95
CA ASN A 46 -39.89 -11.86 25.43
C ASN A 46 -40.38 -10.67 26.28
N GLY A 47 -40.16 -9.45 25.77
CA GLY A 47 -40.49 -8.20 26.46
C GLY A 47 -40.91 -7.09 25.51
N SER A 48 -41.66 -6.12 26.01
CA SER A 48 -42.17 -4.95 25.27
C SER A 48 -41.80 -3.64 25.97
N ALA A 49 -42.18 -2.53 25.35
CA ALA A 49 -41.98 -1.19 25.87
C ALA A 49 -43.29 -0.54 26.35
N VAL A 50 -43.22 0.12 27.51
CA VAL A 50 -44.15 1.16 27.92
C VAL A 50 -43.61 2.51 27.49
N LEU A 51 -44.41 3.29 26.77
CA LEU A 51 -43.98 4.57 26.22
C LEU A 51 -44.32 5.67 27.22
N VAL A 52 -43.40 6.61 27.41
CA VAL A 52 -43.59 7.80 28.27
C VAL A 52 -43.39 9.05 27.44
N LYS A 53 -44.35 9.97 27.54
CA LYS A 53 -44.30 11.25 26.83
C LYS A 53 -43.33 12.23 27.53
N PRO A 54 -42.28 12.71 26.84
CA PRO A 54 -41.26 13.54 27.48
C PRO A 54 -41.70 15.02 27.65
N THR A 55 -42.59 15.52 26.77
CA THR A 55 -42.97 16.94 26.69
C THR A 55 -44.49 17.15 26.71
N ARG A 56 -44.94 18.33 27.16
CA ARG A 56 -46.38 18.65 27.33
C ARG A 56 -47.16 18.78 26.00
N HIS A 57 -46.50 19.15 24.90
CA HIS A 57 -47.15 19.39 23.62
C HIS A 57 -47.99 18.18 23.14
N PRO A 58 -49.13 18.38 22.48
CA PRO A 58 -49.93 17.28 21.93
C PRO A 58 -49.05 16.35 21.10
N SER A 59 -49.20 15.03 21.30
CA SER A 59 -48.54 14.07 20.40
C SER A 59 -49.08 14.31 18.99
N LYS A 60 -48.19 14.40 17.99
CA LYS A 60 -48.62 14.46 16.58
C LYS A 60 -49.27 13.16 16.10
N VAL A 61 -49.31 12.14 16.96
CA VAL A 61 -49.55 10.74 16.63
C VAL A 61 -50.42 10.13 17.74
N ALA A 62 -51.61 9.63 17.38
CA ALA A 62 -52.56 9.01 18.30
C ALA A 62 -52.43 7.48 18.27
N LEU A 63 -51.43 6.95 19.00
CA LEU A 63 -51.11 5.52 19.02
C LEU A 63 -52.26 4.67 19.59
N GLU A 64 -53.03 5.20 20.56
CA GLU A 64 -54.17 4.47 21.13
C GLU A 64 -55.26 4.14 20.10
N GLU A 65 -55.42 4.95 19.04
CA GLU A 65 -56.46 4.74 18.03
C GLU A 65 -56.21 3.51 17.13
N GLN A 66 -55.02 2.91 17.21
CA GLN A 66 -54.64 1.69 16.50
C GLN A 66 -54.19 0.57 17.47
N ASP A 67 -54.64 0.62 18.73
CA ASP A 67 -54.21 -0.32 19.78
C ASP A 67 -52.67 -0.42 19.88
N TYR A 68 -51.96 0.71 19.69
CA TYR A 68 -50.50 0.84 19.67
C TYR A 68 -49.78 0.07 18.55
N LEU A 69 -50.53 -0.41 17.55
CA LEU A 69 -50.00 -1.08 16.37
C LEU A 69 -49.66 -0.09 15.27
N TYR A 70 -48.55 -0.35 14.58
CA TYR A 70 -48.13 0.38 13.40
C TYR A 70 -47.18 -0.48 12.58
N THR A 71 -47.02 -0.14 11.31
CA THR A 71 -46.18 -0.86 10.36
C THR A 71 -44.84 -0.15 10.23
N VAL A 72 -43.75 -0.89 10.38
CA VAL A 72 -42.40 -0.45 9.99
C VAL A 72 -42.11 -1.01 8.61
N ILE A 73 -41.73 -0.12 7.70
CA ILE A 73 -41.42 -0.43 6.31
C ILE A 73 -39.92 -0.25 6.14
N LEU A 74 -39.21 -1.34 5.81
CA LEU A 74 -37.80 -1.29 5.48
C LEU A 74 -37.65 -1.20 3.98
N GLU A 75 -37.05 -0.11 3.52
CA GLU A 75 -36.81 0.11 2.10
C GLU A 75 -35.40 0.64 1.85
N GLY A 76 -34.64 -0.05 1.01
CA GLY A 76 -33.31 0.37 0.61
C GLY A 76 -32.48 -0.74 0.01
N PHE A 77 -31.19 -0.48 -0.18
CA PHE A 77 -30.22 -1.47 -0.65
C PHE A 77 -29.38 -1.96 0.53
N PHE A 78 -29.24 -3.26 0.70
CA PHE A 78 -28.47 -3.86 1.79
C PHE A 78 -27.89 -5.21 1.39
N GLN A 79 -26.58 -5.38 1.52
CA GLN A 79 -25.87 -6.63 1.17
C GLN A 79 -26.08 -7.07 -0.29
N GLY A 80 -26.02 -6.12 -1.23
CA GLY A 80 -26.21 -6.41 -2.65
C GLY A 80 -27.67 -6.59 -3.12
N GLU A 81 -28.65 -6.53 -2.21
CA GLU A 81 -30.06 -6.80 -2.53
C GLU A 81 -30.95 -5.58 -2.23
N ILE A 82 -32.05 -5.46 -2.98
CA ILE A 82 -33.12 -4.50 -2.65
C ILE A 82 -33.97 -5.11 -1.54
N VAL A 83 -33.97 -4.45 -0.38
CA VAL A 83 -34.86 -4.76 0.73
C VAL A 83 -36.09 -3.87 0.60
N HIS A 84 -37.26 -4.50 0.49
CA HIS A 84 -38.56 -3.85 0.56
C HIS A 84 -39.50 -4.74 1.37
N THR A 85 -39.57 -4.51 2.68
CA THR A 85 -40.37 -5.34 3.60
C THR A 85 -41.23 -4.48 4.50
N SER A 86 -42.36 -5.03 4.95
CA SER A 86 -43.29 -4.35 5.86
C SER A 86 -43.64 -5.28 7.03
N GLU A 87 -43.56 -4.77 8.25
CA GLU A 87 -43.83 -5.55 9.46
C GLU A 87 -44.69 -4.75 10.46
N ILE A 88 -45.80 -5.33 10.90
CA ILE A 88 -46.61 -4.76 11.98
C ILE A 88 -45.92 -4.98 13.33
N ILE A 89 -45.58 -3.89 14.00
CA ILE A 89 -44.92 -3.86 15.31
C ILE A 89 -45.94 -4.02 16.43
N THR A 90 -45.64 -4.91 17.38
CA THR A 90 -46.50 -5.22 18.54
C THR A 90 -45.82 -5.01 19.88
N THR A 91 -44.61 -4.45 19.90
CA THR A 91 -43.78 -4.29 21.11
C THR A 91 -43.97 -2.95 21.83
N ALA A 92 -44.99 -2.17 21.46
CA ALA A 92 -45.42 -0.98 22.17
C ALA A 92 -46.76 -1.29 22.84
N ASN A 93 -46.80 -1.35 24.17
CA ASN A 93 -47.98 -1.84 24.90
C ASN A 93 -48.98 -0.72 25.20
N ARG A 94 -48.47 0.42 25.68
CA ARG A 94 -49.26 1.60 26.03
C ARG A 94 -48.40 2.85 26.06
N LEU A 95 -49.05 4.02 26.08
CA LEU A 95 -48.42 5.33 26.26
C LEU A 95 -48.95 5.95 27.54
N ILE A 96 -48.05 6.32 28.45
CA ILE A 96 -48.35 7.08 29.65
C ILE A 96 -48.02 8.55 29.39
N ASN A 97 -48.99 9.42 29.61
CA ASN A 97 -48.78 10.86 29.56
C ASN A 97 -48.59 11.39 30.99
N PRO A 98 -47.35 11.61 31.47
CA PRO A 98 -47.10 12.00 32.86
C PRO A 98 -47.71 13.35 33.23
N TYR A 99 -48.13 14.17 32.26
CA TYR A 99 -48.84 15.44 32.49
C TYR A 99 -50.30 15.26 32.90
N ASP A 100 -50.89 14.11 32.57
CA ASP A 100 -52.28 13.76 32.89
C ASP A 100 -52.34 12.59 33.89
N GLU A 101 -51.32 11.74 33.91
CA GLU A 101 -51.27 10.45 34.62
C GLU A 101 -49.99 10.30 35.47
N TRP A 102 -49.66 11.31 36.29
CA TRP A 102 -48.40 11.34 37.05
C TRP A 102 -48.20 10.15 37.99
N GLU A 103 -49.24 9.78 38.74
CA GLU A 103 -49.17 8.64 39.66
C GLU A 103 -48.98 7.31 38.90
N THR A 104 -49.64 7.14 37.75
CA THR A 104 -49.46 5.96 36.88
C THR A 104 -48.04 5.91 36.32
N TYR A 105 -47.44 7.06 36.00
CA TYR A 105 -46.03 7.12 35.61
C TYR A 105 -45.10 6.72 36.78
N LEU A 106 -45.32 7.22 37.99
CA LEU A 106 -44.50 6.86 39.15
C LEU A 106 -44.67 5.39 39.56
N GLN A 107 -45.84 4.78 39.34
CA GLN A 107 -46.09 3.36 39.58
C GLN A 107 -45.19 2.45 38.73
N LEU A 108 -44.60 2.93 37.62
CA LEU A 108 -43.58 2.17 36.89
C LEU A 108 -42.38 1.81 37.78
N ALA A 109 -42.10 2.58 38.84
CA ALA A 109 -41.05 2.27 39.79
C ALA A 109 -41.30 0.99 40.61
N GLU A 110 -42.55 0.53 40.72
CA GLU A 110 -42.97 -0.65 41.47
C GLU A 110 -42.72 -1.95 40.69
N ASP A 111 -42.66 -1.90 39.36
CA ASP A 111 -42.52 -3.07 38.51
C ASP A 111 -41.06 -3.56 38.46
N GLU A 112 -40.81 -4.74 39.02
CA GLU A 112 -39.48 -5.38 39.04
C GLU A 112 -39.05 -5.95 37.67
N GLU A 113 -39.98 -6.20 36.75
CA GLU A 113 -39.68 -6.70 35.39
C GLU A 113 -39.15 -5.59 34.47
N LEU A 114 -39.47 -4.32 34.76
CA LEU A 114 -38.87 -3.17 34.09
C LEU A 114 -37.39 -3.07 34.46
N ALA A 115 -36.53 -3.38 33.49
CA ALA A 115 -35.07 -3.43 33.69
C ALA A 115 -34.32 -2.35 32.87
N PHE A 116 -34.94 -1.84 31.81
CA PHE A 116 -34.30 -0.91 30.87
C PHE A 116 -35.06 0.42 30.76
N ILE A 117 -34.31 1.52 30.67
CA ILE A 117 -34.83 2.82 30.28
C ILE A 117 -34.10 3.26 29.01
N ILE A 118 -34.84 3.56 27.95
CA ILE A 118 -34.26 3.93 26.66
C ILE A 118 -34.96 5.20 26.18
N SER A 119 -34.19 6.24 25.85
CA SER A 119 -34.73 7.55 25.51
C SER A 119 -34.31 8.04 24.13
N ASN A 120 -35.20 8.76 23.46
CA ASN A 120 -34.81 9.73 22.44
C ASN A 120 -35.76 10.93 22.56
N THR A 121 -35.24 11.98 23.19
CA THR A 121 -35.95 13.22 23.51
C THR A 121 -35.44 14.42 22.72
N THR A 122 -34.71 14.17 21.62
CA THR A 122 -33.92 15.13 20.82
C THR A 122 -32.69 15.66 21.56
N GLU A 123 -31.80 16.36 20.85
CA GLU A 123 -30.57 16.95 21.38
C GLU A 123 -30.83 17.99 22.47
N ALA A 124 -32.00 18.62 22.46
CA ALA A 124 -32.43 19.56 23.49
C ALA A 124 -33.06 18.88 24.73
N GLY A 125 -33.28 17.56 24.68
CA GLY A 125 -34.05 16.85 25.71
C GLY A 125 -33.27 16.54 26.99
N ILE A 126 -31.94 16.32 26.90
CA ILE A 126 -31.06 16.13 28.06
C ILE A 126 -30.54 17.50 28.50
N GLN A 127 -31.40 18.24 29.20
CA GLN A 127 -31.08 19.57 29.72
C GLN A 127 -31.50 19.67 31.18
N PHE A 128 -30.67 20.35 31.98
CA PHE A 128 -31.00 20.76 33.34
C PHE A 128 -31.85 22.03 33.31
N ASP A 129 -33.00 22.00 33.99
CA ASP A 129 -33.84 23.15 34.29
C ASP A 129 -33.88 23.36 35.81
N GLU A 130 -33.26 24.44 36.28
CA GLU A 130 -33.17 24.82 37.70
C GLU A 130 -34.54 25.11 38.34
N LYS A 131 -35.60 25.28 37.54
CA LYS A 131 -36.96 25.54 38.02
C LYS A 131 -37.73 24.28 38.37
N ASP A 132 -37.30 23.11 37.87
CA ASP A 132 -37.94 21.84 38.18
C ASP A 132 -37.72 21.47 39.66
N CYS A 133 -38.79 21.08 40.34
CA CYS A 133 -38.83 20.72 41.74
C CYS A 133 -39.33 19.27 41.91
N LEU A 134 -38.91 18.60 43.00
CA LEU A 134 -39.33 17.22 43.28
C LEU A 134 -40.86 17.06 43.43
N ILE A 135 -41.54 18.10 43.92
CA ILE A 135 -43.00 18.10 44.10
C ILE A 135 -43.78 18.35 42.80
N ASP A 136 -43.10 18.63 41.69
CA ASP A 136 -43.76 18.86 40.40
C ASP A 136 -44.39 17.56 39.89
N GLN A 137 -45.64 17.65 39.44
CA GLN A 137 -46.42 16.52 38.94
C GLN A 137 -46.91 16.79 37.52
N PRO A 138 -46.08 16.65 36.47
CA PRO A 138 -44.68 16.24 36.44
C PRO A 138 -43.70 17.43 36.38
N SER A 139 -42.42 17.18 36.64
CA SER A 139 -41.33 18.09 36.23
C SER A 139 -41.37 18.37 34.71
N THR A 140 -40.90 19.54 34.29
CA THR A 140 -40.95 19.98 32.89
C THR A 140 -39.94 19.22 32.04
N SER A 141 -38.70 19.09 32.51
CA SER A 141 -37.62 18.42 31.79
C SER A 141 -37.77 16.90 31.76
N PHE A 142 -37.13 16.24 30.81
CA PHE A 142 -37.04 14.77 30.81
C PHE A 142 -36.17 14.25 31.97
N PRO A 143 -34.95 14.77 32.22
CA PRO A 143 -34.12 14.31 33.32
C PRO A 143 -34.75 14.51 34.70
N GLY A 144 -35.56 15.57 34.90
CA GLY A 144 -36.33 15.75 36.13
C GLY A 144 -37.34 14.63 36.35
N LYS A 145 -38.17 14.30 35.35
CA LYS A 145 -39.11 13.16 35.43
C LYS A 145 -38.38 11.83 35.71
N LEU A 146 -37.24 11.60 35.04
CA LEU A 146 -36.42 10.41 35.27
C LEU A 146 -35.92 10.35 36.73
N THR A 147 -35.45 11.49 37.26
CA THR A 147 -34.94 11.57 38.64
C THR A 147 -36.05 11.25 39.65
N ALA A 148 -37.27 11.76 39.45
CA ALA A 148 -38.42 11.45 40.30
C ALA A 148 -38.78 9.95 40.27
N LEU A 149 -38.75 9.32 39.09
CA LEU A 149 -39.00 7.87 38.94
C LEU A 149 -37.92 7.03 39.63
N LEU A 150 -36.64 7.38 39.44
CA LEU A 150 -35.51 6.72 40.08
C LEU A 150 -35.58 6.84 41.61
N TYR A 151 -35.93 8.02 42.11
CA TYR A 151 -36.08 8.25 43.54
C TYR A 151 -37.22 7.43 44.14
N LYS A 152 -38.37 7.37 43.46
CA LYS A 152 -39.48 6.49 43.87
C LYS A 152 -39.04 5.01 43.91
N ARG A 153 -38.28 4.54 42.91
CA ARG A 153 -37.78 3.16 42.86
C ARG A 153 -36.79 2.85 43.97
N PHE A 154 -35.92 3.80 44.29
CA PHE A 154 -35.01 3.73 45.42
C PHE A 154 -35.76 3.61 46.76
N GLN A 155 -36.80 4.41 46.98
CA GLN A 155 -37.62 4.35 48.20
C GLN A 155 -38.30 2.98 48.38
N LEU A 156 -38.63 2.31 47.28
CA LEU A 156 -39.17 0.95 47.26
C LEU A 156 -38.11 -0.14 47.48
N LYS A 157 -36.82 0.23 47.49
CA LYS A 157 -35.66 -0.68 47.59
C LYS A 157 -35.58 -1.69 46.45
N ASN A 158 -36.07 -1.31 45.28
CA ASN A 158 -35.97 -2.11 44.06
C ASN A 158 -34.58 -1.94 43.41
N ARG A 159 -34.20 -2.89 42.55
CA ARG A 159 -32.97 -2.81 41.75
C ARG A 159 -33.03 -1.64 40.78
N GLY A 160 -31.88 -1.04 40.48
CA GLY A 160 -31.81 0.05 39.51
C GLY A 160 -32.00 -0.39 38.06
N TYR A 161 -31.91 0.56 37.15
CA TYR A 161 -32.13 0.33 35.72
C TYR A 161 -30.82 0.37 34.92
N THR A 162 -30.83 -0.29 33.77
CA THR A 162 -29.91 0.02 32.68
C THR A 162 -30.52 1.13 31.82
N ILE A 163 -29.85 2.27 31.74
CA ILE A 163 -30.32 3.49 31.10
C ILE A 163 -29.48 3.74 29.84
N ILE A 164 -30.11 3.73 28.66
CA ILE A 164 -29.45 3.84 27.36
C ILE A 164 -30.08 5.00 26.56
N PRO A 165 -29.61 6.25 26.74
CA PRO A 165 -30.02 7.36 25.90
C PRO A 165 -29.57 7.15 24.45
N CYS A 166 -30.44 7.47 23.51
CA CYS A 166 -30.23 7.42 22.06
C CYS A 166 -30.27 8.82 21.42
N GLU A 167 -30.21 9.88 22.23
CA GLU A 167 -30.05 11.26 21.77
C GLU A 167 -28.70 11.45 21.07
N LEU A 168 -28.66 12.32 20.05
CA LEU A 168 -27.44 12.67 19.29
C LEU A 168 -26.55 13.67 20.06
N ILE A 169 -26.26 13.35 21.32
CA ILE A 169 -25.42 14.13 22.22
C ILE A 169 -24.17 13.32 22.51
N ASP A 170 -23.00 13.97 22.52
CA ASP A 170 -21.77 13.28 22.88
C ASP A 170 -21.79 12.87 24.35
N ARG A 171 -21.30 11.66 24.64
CA ARG A 171 -21.35 11.05 25.99
C ARG A 171 -22.75 11.16 26.63
N ASN A 172 -23.81 10.95 25.84
CA ASN A 172 -25.22 11.11 26.26
C ASN A 172 -25.58 10.41 27.60
N GLY A 173 -25.06 9.20 27.85
CA GLY A 173 -25.23 8.47 29.11
C GLY A 173 -24.67 9.21 30.31
N GLU A 174 -23.42 9.65 30.20
CA GLU A 174 -22.76 10.43 31.26
C GLU A 174 -23.43 11.78 31.47
N LYS A 175 -23.82 12.46 30.39
CA LYS A 175 -24.49 13.75 30.49
C LYS A 175 -25.83 13.64 31.19
N LEU A 176 -26.61 12.59 30.89
CA LEU A 176 -27.86 12.31 31.58
C LEU A 176 -27.62 12.01 33.06
N LYS A 177 -26.60 11.21 33.39
CA LYS A 177 -26.22 10.94 34.79
C LYS A 177 -25.84 12.20 35.54
N GLU A 178 -25.04 13.07 34.93
CA GLU A 178 -24.65 14.38 35.48
C GLU A 178 -25.89 15.20 35.85
N VAL A 179 -26.85 15.31 34.93
CA VAL A 179 -28.09 16.09 35.16
C VAL A 179 -28.97 15.44 36.24
N VAL A 180 -29.08 14.11 36.30
CA VAL A 180 -29.79 13.41 37.38
C VAL A 180 -29.16 13.70 38.75
N LEU A 181 -27.83 13.70 38.84
CA LEU A 181 -27.11 14.03 40.07
C LEU A 181 -27.24 15.52 40.44
N GLN A 182 -27.30 16.42 39.44
CA GLN A 182 -27.63 17.83 39.67
C GLN A 182 -29.02 17.99 40.27
N TYR A 183 -30.03 17.25 39.79
CA TYR A 183 -31.36 17.24 40.40
C TYR A 183 -31.36 16.64 41.80
N ALA A 184 -30.63 15.56 42.05
CA ALA A 184 -30.49 15.00 43.39
C ALA A 184 -29.94 16.05 44.39
N SER A 185 -28.95 16.84 43.96
CA SER A 185 -28.44 17.96 44.75
C SER A 185 -29.46 19.09 44.90
N LEU A 186 -30.10 19.53 43.82
CA LEU A 186 -31.08 20.62 43.83
C LEU A 186 -32.27 20.30 44.76
N TRP A 187 -32.72 19.04 44.75
CA TRP A 187 -33.85 18.57 45.53
C TRP A 187 -33.47 18.09 46.94
N ASN A 188 -32.20 18.22 47.32
CA ASN A 188 -31.65 17.76 48.61
C ASN A 188 -32.00 16.28 48.92
N LEU A 189 -31.89 15.41 47.91
CA LEU A 189 -32.10 13.98 48.09
C LEU A 189 -30.97 13.36 48.92
N GLU A 190 -31.29 12.29 49.65
CA GLU A 190 -30.36 11.65 50.59
C GLU A 190 -29.14 11.01 49.91
N GLN A 191 -28.01 10.97 50.65
CA GLN A 191 -26.76 10.41 50.14
C GLN A 191 -26.90 8.92 49.73
N ASP A 192 -27.78 8.18 50.39
CA ASP A 192 -28.08 6.78 50.04
C ASP A 192 -28.70 6.65 48.65
N PHE A 193 -29.53 7.61 48.21
CA PHE A 193 -30.04 7.66 46.85
C PHE A 193 -28.91 7.89 45.84
N ILE A 194 -27.99 8.82 46.12
CA ILE A 194 -26.81 9.08 45.27
C ILE A 194 -25.95 7.82 45.16
N ASN A 195 -25.67 7.15 46.29
CA ASN A 195 -24.91 5.90 46.32
C ASN A 195 -25.61 4.81 45.49
N TRP A 196 -26.94 4.70 45.58
CA TRP A 196 -27.75 3.79 44.79
C TRP A 196 -27.72 4.11 43.29
N ILE A 197 -27.72 5.38 42.90
CA ILE A 197 -27.52 5.80 41.50
C ILE A 197 -26.16 5.33 40.96
N HIS A 198 -25.11 5.34 41.79
CA HIS A 198 -23.80 4.84 41.37
C HIS A 198 -23.69 3.32 41.36
N ALA A 199 -24.31 2.63 42.31
CA ALA A 199 -24.15 1.19 42.51
C ALA A 199 -25.14 0.33 41.71
N GLU A 200 -26.39 0.77 41.60
CA GLU A 200 -27.49 -0.05 41.08
C GLU A 200 -27.96 0.38 39.69
N ASN A 201 -27.53 1.56 39.21
CA ASN A 201 -27.94 2.07 37.90
C ASN A 201 -26.76 2.18 36.94
N THR A 202 -26.97 1.73 35.71
CA THR A 202 -25.95 1.78 34.65
C THR A 202 -26.37 2.77 33.58
N PHE A 203 -25.64 3.88 33.46
CA PHE A 203 -25.85 4.88 32.40
C PHE A 203 -24.90 4.59 31.25
N CYS A 204 -25.40 3.99 30.18
CA CYS A 204 -24.59 3.64 29.02
C CYS A 204 -24.52 4.82 28.06
N CYS A 205 -23.32 5.18 27.60
CA CYS A 205 -23.24 6.05 26.43
C CYS A 205 -23.59 5.24 25.19
N SER A 206 -24.29 5.85 24.22
CA SER A 206 -24.65 5.13 23.01
C SER A 206 -24.52 5.98 21.74
N LEU A 207 -24.20 5.30 20.65
CA LEU A 207 -24.15 5.83 19.30
C LEU A 207 -25.12 5.06 18.42
N VAL A 208 -26.09 5.77 17.85
CA VAL A 208 -27.09 5.19 16.95
C VAL A 208 -26.88 5.67 15.51
N ASP A 209 -27.11 4.80 14.54
CA ASP A 209 -27.13 5.15 13.11
C ASP A 209 -28.22 4.36 12.38
N ARG A 210 -29.28 5.06 11.98
CA ARG A 210 -30.34 4.58 11.11
C ARG A 210 -31.13 5.76 10.57
N ILE A 211 -31.29 5.85 9.26
CA ILE A 211 -32.18 6.83 8.63
C ILE A 211 -33.62 6.37 8.79
N VAL A 212 -34.45 7.24 9.40
CA VAL A 212 -35.89 7.00 9.63
C VAL A 212 -36.66 8.22 9.13
N PRO A 213 -37.02 8.28 7.83
CA PRO A 213 -37.71 9.44 7.24
C PRO A 213 -39.09 9.71 7.89
N GLY A 214 -39.69 8.69 8.49
CA GLY A 214 -40.97 8.80 9.18
C GLY A 214 -42.14 8.35 8.33
N TYR A 215 -43.29 9.00 8.49
CA TYR A 215 -44.52 8.61 7.82
C TYR A 215 -44.46 8.91 6.30
N PRO A 216 -44.73 7.92 5.43
CA PRO A 216 -44.59 8.06 3.98
C PRO A 216 -45.77 8.79 3.34
N ARG A 217 -45.84 10.11 3.51
CA ARG A 217 -47.01 10.93 3.12
C ARG A 217 -47.40 10.80 1.64
N ASP A 218 -46.42 10.69 0.78
CA ASP A 218 -46.54 10.59 -0.67
C ASP A 218 -46.99 9.19 -1.15
N GLN A 219 -46.73 8.15 -0.36
CA GLN A 219 -47.03 6.75 -0.72
C GLN A 219 -48.06 6.10 0.20
N ALA A 220 -48.57 6.82 1.21
CA ALA A 220 -49.39 6.25 2.28
C ALA A 220 -50.66 5.55 1.76
N GLU A 221 -51.35 6.13 0.78
CA GLU A 221 -52.55 5.52 0.19
C GLU A 221 -52.23 4.21 -0.53
N LEU A 222 -51.13 4.17 -1.28
CA LEU A 222 -50.66 2.99 -2.00
C LEU A 222 -50.25 1.88 -1.03
N LEU A 223 -49.45 2.23 -0.01
CA LEU A 223 -49.00 1.27 1.01
C LEU A 223 -50.18 0.71 1.82
N ASN A 224 -51.16 1.54 2.17
CA ASN A 224 -52.39 1.05 2.80
C ASN A 224 -53.13 0.05 1.89
N GLN A 225 -53.24 0.32 0.59
CA GLN A 225 -53.84 -0.60 -0.39
C GLN A 225 -53.08 -1.92 -0.48
N GLU A 226 -51.75 -1.86 -0.51
CA GLU A 226 -50.87 -3.03 -0.57
C GLU A 226 -50.97 -3.88 0.70
N HIS A 227 -50.97 -3.25 1.87
CA HIS A 227 -51.06 -3.93 3.17
C HIS A 227 -52.48 -4.45 3.47
N GLY A 228 -53.50 -3.90 2.80
CA GLY A 228 -54.90 -4.27 2.97
C GLY A 228 -55.60 -3.63 4.18
N TYR A 229 -54.94 -2.70 4.87
CA TYR A 229 -55.47 -1.98 6.04
C TYR A 229 -55.04 -0.51 6.03
N ILE A 230 -55.77 0.33 6.76
CA ILE A 230 -55.43 1.74 6.95
C ILE A 230 -54.52 1.87 8.17
N ASP A 231 -53.28 2.27 7.95
CA ASP A 231 -52.30 2.56 9.00
C ASP A 231 -51.85 4.02 8.94
N ASN A 232 -52.37 4.84 9.86
CA ASN A 232 -52.01 6.25 9.98
C ASN A 232 -50.69 6.46 10.74
N LEU A 233 -50.02 5.38 11.11
CA LEU A 233 -48.88 5.35 12.01
C LEU A 233 -47.65 4.72 11.37
N MET A 234 -47.68 4.40 10.07
CA MET A 234 -46.54 3.82 9.34
C MET A 234 -45.23 4.59 9.55
N VAL A 235 -44.12 3.87 9.57
CA VAL A 235 -42.77 4.45 9.66
C VAL A 235 -41.87 3.78 8.63
N LYS A 236 -41.32 4.56 7.70
CA LYS A 236 -40.22 4.09 6.83
C LYS A 236 -38.89 4.21 7.56
N ALA A 237 -38.04 3.20 7.37
CA ALA A 237 -36.66 3.19 7.81
C ALA A 237 -35.76 2.50 6.77
N GLU A 238 -34.48 2.88 6.73
CA GLU A 238 -33.52 2.13 5.94
C GLU A 238 -33.24 0.74 6.58
N PRO A 239 -32.84 -0.28 5.81
CA PRO A 239 -32.46 -1.59 6.35
C PRO A 239 -31.21 -1.51 7.22
N TYR A 240 -30.26 -0.65 6.86
CA TYR A 240 -29.04 -0.43 7.62
C TYR A 240 -29.34 0.07 9.03
N LEU A 241 -28.64 -0.48 10.01
CA LEU A 241 -28.76 -0.18 11.43
C LEU A 241 -27.37 -0.29 12.05
N LEU A 242 -27.04 0.60 12.98
CA LEU A 242 -25.95 0.42 13.93
C LEU A 242 -26.37 0.95 15.29
N TRP A 243 -26.07 0.17 16.33
CA TRP A 243 -26.15 0.62 17.71
C TRP A 243 -24.89 0.24 18.47
N VAL A 244 -24.07 1.23 18.84
CA VAL A 244 -22.92 1.02 19.73
C VAL A 244 -23.31 1.45 21.12
N ILE A 245 -23.07 0.61 22.11
CA ILE A 245 -23.39 0.83 23.52
C ILE A 245 -22.08 0.68 24.30
N GLU A 246 -21.64 1.77 24.93
CA GLU A 246 -20.56 1.75 25.90
C GLU A 246 -21.14 1.38 27.26
N GLY A 247 -20.83 0.17 27.73
CA GLY A 247 -21.44 -0.39 28.93
C GLY A 247 -20.93 -1.79 29.27
N PRO A 248 -21.45 -2.40 30.35
CA PRO A 248 -21.00 -3.69 30.83
C PRO A 248 -21.26 -4.79 29.79
N GLN A 249 -20.32 -5.73 29.67
CA GLN A 249 -20.38 -6.80 28.67
C GLN A 249 -21.58 -7.74 28.87
N GLU A 250 -22.12 -7.81 30.08
CA GLU A 250 -23.33 -8.55 30.44
C GLU A 250 -24.57 -8.10 29.64
N LEU A 251 -24.57 -6.88 29.10
CA LEU A 251 -25.64 -6.38 28.22
C LEU A 251 -25.83 -7.22 26.96
N LYS A 252 -24.79 -7.92 26.49
CA LYS A 252 -24.88 -8.84 25.35
C LYS A 252 -25.85 -10.00 25.63
N GLU A 253 -26.04 -10.34 26.90
CA GLU A 253 -26.89 -11.43 27.36
C GLU A 253 -28.26 -10.91 27.81
N THR A 254 -28.30 -9.81 28.56
CA THR A 254 -29.57 -9.26 29.10
C THR A 254 -30.37 -8.46 28.08
N PHE A 255 -29.71 -7.90 27.05
CA PHE A 255 -30.34 -7.21 25.93
C PHE A 255 -29.81 -7.75 24.59
N PRO A 256 -30.19 -9.00 24.21
CA PRO A 256 -29.48 -9.83 23.24
C PRO A 256 -29.71 -9.47 21.76
N LEU A 257 -29.62 -8.19 21.41
CA LEU A 257 -29.83 -7.68 20.05
C LEU A 257 -28.87 -8.30 19.03
N LYS A 258 -27.59 -8.48 19.40
CA LYS A 258 -26.60 -9.10 18.52
C LYS A 258 -26.94 -10.56 18.22
N LYS A 259 -27.49 -11.30 19.19
CA LYS A 259 -27.95 -12.69 18.98
C LYS A 259 -29.15 -12.76 18.04
N ALA A 260 -29.96 -11.69 17.98
CA ALA A 260 -31.05 -11.56 17.02
C ALA A 260 -30.57 -11.21 15.59
N GLY A 261 -29.25 -11.17 15.33
CA GLY A 261 -28.68 -10.85 14.02
C GLY A 261 -28.57 -9.35 13.75
N LEU A 262 -28.81 -8.50 14.76
CA LEU A 262 -28.76 -7.04 14.61
C LEU A 262 -27.34 -6.52 14.79
N ASN A 263 -27.00 -5.47 14.05
CA ASN A 263 -25.69 -4.83 14.09
C ASN A 263 -25.53 -3.94 15.35
N VAL A 264 -25.31 -4.61 16.48
CA VAL A 264 -25.15 -3.99 17.80
C VAL A 264 -23.79 -4.35 18.39
N ILE A 265 -23.09 -3.32 18.89
CA ILE A 265 -21.76 -3.43 19.44
C ILE A 265 -21.79 -2.97 20.89
N VAL A 266 -21.55 -3.88 21.83
CA VAL A 266 -21.30 -3.54 23.23
C VAL A 266 -19.80 -3.48 23.45
N THR A 267 -19.30 -2.31 23.84
CA THR A 267 -17.87 -1.99 23.94
C THR A 267 -17.56 -1.31 25.29
N ASN A 268 -16.29 -1.31 25.68
CA ASN A 268 -15.82 -0.54 26.84
C ASN A 268 -15.45 0.91 26.47
N ASP A 269 -15.27 1.19 25.18
CA ASP A 269 -14.99 2.52 24.63
C ASP A 269 -15.67 2.65 23.27
N MET A 270 -16.60 3.60 23.14
CA MET A 270 -17.28 3.88 21.87
C MET A 270 -16.53 4.87 20.96
N THR A 271 -15.47 5.50 21.47
CA THR A 271 -14.72 6.56 20.76
C THR A 271 -14.27 6.14 19.36
N PRO A 272 -13.68 4.94 19.16
CA PRO A 272 -13.25 4.52 17.82
C PRO A 272 -14.39 4.37 16.83
N TYR A 273 -15.56 3.90 17.29
CA TYR A 273 -16.74 3.73 16.43
C TYR A 273 -17.40 5.06 16.07
N ARG A 274 -17.36 6.01 17.01
CA ARG A 274 -17.77 7.40 16.76
C ARG A 274 -16.86 8.06 15.73
N GLU A 275 -15.54 7.97 15.91
CA GLU A 275 -14.56 8.47 14.94
C GLU A 275 -14.77 7.83 13.56
N ARG A 276 -14.98 6.51 13.51
CA ARG A 276 -15.35 5.81 12.27
C ARG A 276 -16.58 6.43 11.61
N LYS A 277 -17.68 6.65 12.34
CA LYS A 277 -18.89 7.27 11.76
C LYS A 277 -18.64 8.71 11.30
N VAL A 278 -18.01 9.53 12.13
CA VAL A 278 -17.75 10.94 11.85
C VAL A 278 -16.85 11.11 10.63
N HIS A 279 -15.83 10.27 10.50
CA HIS A 279 -14.85 10.43 9.43
C HIS A 279 -15.18 9.59 8.19
N LEU A 280 -15.63 8.35 8.34
CA LEU A 280 -15.81 7.43 7.21
C LEU A 280 -17.20 7.50 6.58
N LEU A 281 -18.25 7.87 7.32
CA LEU A 281 -19.59 8.14 6.74
C LEU A 281 -19.78 9.64 6.47
N ASN A 282 -19.60 10.48 7.49
CA ASN A 282 -19.88 11.90 7.35
C ASN A 282 -18.78 12.66 6.61
N GLY A 283 -17.53 12.19 6.66
CA GLY A 283 -16.40 12.79 5.94
C GLY A 283 -16.60 12.78 4.42
N PRO A 284 -16.88 11.63 3.77
CA PRO A 284 -17.16 11.60 2.34
C PRO A 284 -18.31 12.49 1.89
N HIS A 285 -19.41 12.57 2.66
CA HIS A 285 -20.49 13.54 2.39
C HIS A 285 -19.96 14.97 2.39
N THR A 286 -19.19 15.35 3.40
CA THR A 286 -18.59 16.69 3.49
C THR A 286 -17.61 16.93 2.34
N ALA A 287 -16.87 15.91 1.90
CA ALA A 287 -15.89 16.06 0.85
C ALA A 287 -16.51 16.19 -0.55
N MET A 288 -17.56 15.40 -0.83
CA MET A 288 -18.20 15.33 -2.14
C MET A 288 -19.06 16.56 -2.44
N VAL A 289 -19.71 17.15 -1.44
CA VAL A 289 -20.65 18.27 -1.62
C VAL A 289 -20.05 19.43 -2.41
N PRO A 290 -18.91 20.04 -2.01
CA PRO A 290 -18.39 21.19 -2.73
C PRO A 290 -17.94 20.85 -4.16
N LEU A 291 -17.33 19.67 -4.37
CA LEU A 291 -16.89 19.22 -5.69
C LEU A 291 -18.07 18.87 -6.60
N GLY A 292 -19.11 18.22 -6.06
CA GLY A 292 -20.31 17.83 -6.77
C GLY A 292 -21.14 19.04 -7.20
N LEU A 293 -21.32 20.01 -6.30
CA LEU A 293 -22.00 21.27 -6.61
C LEU A 293 -21.28 22.05 -7.73
N LEU A 294 -19.94 22.13 -7.69
CA LEU A 294 -19.15 22.74 -8.76
C LEU A 294 -19.20 21.97 -10.10
N ALA A 295 -19.58 20.70 -10.07
CA ALA A 295 -19.79 19.88 -11.26
C ALA A 295 -21.25 19.84 -11.74
N GLY A 296 -22.17 20.53 -11.06
CA GLY A 296 -23.59 20.57 -11.39
C GLY A 296 -24.37 19.31 -10.98
N LEU A 297 -23.88 18.54 -10.01
CA LEU A 297 -24.61 17.40 -9.43
C LEU A 297 -25.53 17.89 -8.31
N GLU A 298 -26.73 17.31 -8.19
CA GLU A 298 -27.77 17.79 -7.25
C GLU A 298 -27.88 16.92 -6.01
N THR A 299 -27.74 15.59 -6.18
CA THR A 299 -27.96 14.60 -5.12
C THR A 299 -26.72 13.72 -4.87
N VAL A 300 -26.68 13.05 -3.72
CA VAL A 300 -25.67 12.01 -3.44
C VAL A 300 -25.76 10.87 -4.46
N GLU A 301 -26.98 10.52 -4.89
CA GLU A 301 -27.19 9.52 -5.94
C GLU A 301 -26.51 9.94 -7.26
N ASP A 302 -26.63 11.20 -7.68
CA ASP A 302 -25.94 11.71 -8.88
C ASP A 302 -24.42 11.58 -8.76
N VAL A 303 -23.86 11.89 -7.59
CA VAL A 303 -22.43 11.70 -7.28
C VAL A 303 -22.01 10.24 -7.41
N MET A 304 -22.83 9.30 -6.93
CA MET A 304 -22.52 7.88 -6.96
C MET A 304 -22.78 7.21 -8.31
N ASN A 305 -23.68 7.76 -9.14
CA ASN A 305 -23.94 7.30 -10.50
C ASN A 305 -22.92 7.88 -11.50
N ASP A 306 -22.24 8.94 -11.12
CA ASP A 306 -21.15 9.52 -11.89
C ASP A 306 -19.83 8.76 -11.70
N LYS A 307 -19.24 8.28 -12.80
CA LYS A 307 -18.04 7.43 -12.76
C LYS A 307 -16.84 8.11 -12.09
N ASP A 308 -16.60 9.40 -12.37
CA ASP A 308 -15.42 10.11 -11.85
C ASP A 308 -15.61 10.39 -10.35
N PHE A 309 -16.82 10.77 -9.95
CA PHE A 309 -17.15 11.15 -8.58
C PHE A 309 -17.32 9.95 -7.65
N ALA A 310 -17.95 8.86 -8.11
CA ALA A 310 -18.03 7.61 -7.35
C ALA A 310 -16.63 7.03 -7.09
N PHE A 311 -15.73 7.13 -8.08
CA PHE A 311 -14.34 6.73 -7.93
C PHE A 311 -13.60 7.62 -6.93
N PHE A 312 -13.82 8.95 -6.96
CA PHE A 312 -13.31 9.89 -5.97
C PHE A 312 -13.76 9.52 -4.55
N VAL A 313 -15.05 9.26 -4.33
CA VAL A 313 -15.58 8.91 -3.00
C VAL A 313 -14.92 7.63 -2.48
N ASN A 314 -14.82 6.60 -3.33
CA ASN A 314 -14.17 5.34 -2.97
C ASN A 314 -12.67 5.50 -2.66
N HIS A 315 -11.95 6.32 -3.43
CA HIS A 315 -10.52 6.57 -3.22
C HIS A 315 -10.26 7.41 -1.98
N LEU A 316 -11.07 8.44 -1.74
CA LEU A 316 -11.00 9.24 -0.52
C LEU A 316 -11.15 8.34 0.73
N MET A 317 -12.16 7.46 0.71
CA MET A 317 -12.39 6.51 1.82
C MET A 317 -11.20 5.56 1.99
N SER A 318 -10.76 4.88 0.93
CA SER A 318 -9.75 3.83 1.02
C SER A 318 -8.32 4.33 1.22
N GLN A 319 -7.93 5.45 0.60
CA GLN A 319 -6.54 5.92 0.58
C GLN A 319 -6.25 7.01 1.61
N GLU A 320 -7.23 7.84 1.96
CA GLU A 320 -6.98 9.01 2.84
C GLU A 320 -7.66 8.88 4.21
N ILE A 321 -8.83 8.25 4.31
CA ILE A 321 -9.58 8.14 5.57
C ILE A 321 -9.24 6.86 6.34
N ILE A 322 -9.45 5.68 5.73
CA ILE A 322 -9.28 4.38 6.40
C ILE A 322 -7.89 4.21 7.05
N PRO A 323 -6.76 4.58 6.39
CA PRO A 323 -5.42 4.40 6.97
C PRO A 323 -5.12 5.23 8.23
N LEU A 324 -6.03 6.15 8.60
CA LEU A 324 -5.88 7.06 9.73
C LEU A 324 -6.80 6.73 10.91
N LEU A 325 -7.76 5.80 10.74
CA LEU A 325 -8.74 5.47 11.77
C LEU A 325 -8.24 4.37 12.72
N PRO A 326 -8.56 4.43 14.03
CA PRO A 326 -8.03 3.51 15.04
C PRO A 326 -8.85 2.21 15.17
N LEU A 327 -9.21 1.58 14.04
CA LEU A 327 -9.93 0.31 14.00
C LEU A 327 -9.28 -0.65 13.00
N PRO A 328 -9.52 -1.97 13.10
CA PRO A 328 -9.02 -2.93 12.12
C PRO A 328 -9.46 -2.59 10.69
N ILE A 329 -8.53 -2.65 9.73
CA ILE A 329 -8.77 -2.28 8.33
C ILE A 329 -9.92 -3.10 7.71
N GLU A 330 -10.04 -4.39 8.04
CA GLU A 330 -11.12 -5.25 7.55
C GLU A 330 -12.52 -4.76 8.01
N GLU A 331 -12.63 -4.34 9.27
CA GLU A 331 -13.86 -3.76 9.80
C GLU A 331 -14.20 -2.43 9.12
N LEU A 332 -13.18 -1.58 8.90
CA LEU A 332 -13.32 -0.31 8.21
C LEU A 332 -13.73 -0.49 6.74
N ASN A 333 -13.17 -1.47 6.04
CA ASN A 333 -13.53 -1.79 4.66
C ASN A 333 -14.96 -2.35 4.54
N THR A 334 -15.37 -3.19 5.49
CA THR A 334 -16.75 -3.69 5.56
C THR A 334 -17.73 -2.54 5.76
N TYR A 335 -17.43 -1.63 6.69
CA TYR A 335 -18.24 -0.44 6.93
C TYR A 335 -18.26 0.49 5.70
N ALA A 336 -17.11 0.73 5.06
CA ALA A 336 -17.01 1.53 3.84
C ALA A 336 -17.87 0.97 2.70
N THR A 337 -17.87 -0.35 2.51
CA THR A 337 -18.73 -1.02 1.53
C THR A 337 -20.20 -0.74 1.81
N SER A 338 -20.64 -0.86 3.07
CA SER A 338 -22.02 -0.55 3.46
C SER A 338 -22.38 0.93 3.23
N ILE A 339 -21.43 1.86 3.40
CA ILE A 339 -21.64 3.28 3.12
C ILE A 339 -21.83 3.51 1.62
N MET A 340 -21.01 2.87 0.78
CA MET A 340 -21.13 2.97 -0.68
C MET A 340 -22.48 2.46 -1.18
N GLU A 341 -23.01 1.40 -0.58
CA GLU A 341 -24.38 0.92 -0.82
C GLU A 341 -25.44 1.95 -0.41
N ARG A 342 -25.29 2.54 0.80
CA ARG A 342 -26.21 3.57 1.32
C ARG A 342 -26.24 4.82 0.44
N PHE A 343 -25.09 5.25 -0.07
CA PHE A 343 -25.02 6.42 -0.97
C PHE A 343 -25.65 6.15 -2.34
N LYS A 344 -25.75 4.88 -2.76
CA LYS A 344 -26.40 4.46 -4.00
C LYS A 344 -27.89 4.17 -3.84
N ASN A 345 -28.46 4.33 -2.66
CA ASN A 345 -29.85 3.96 -2.39
C ASN A 345 -30.83 4.87 -3.18
N PRO A 346 -31.52 4.35 -4.21
CA PRO A 346 -32.37 5.17 -5.08
C PRO A 346 -33.68 5.59 -4.41
N PHE A 347 -34.01 5.00 -3.27
CA PHE A 347 -35.25 5.28 -2.54
C PHE A 347 -35.12 6.46 -1.57
N ILE A 348 -33.91 7.02 -1.42
CA ILE A 348 -33.65 8.16 -0.54
C ILE A 348 -33.02 9.32 -1.31
N ARG A 349 -33.79 10.38 -1.52
CA ARG A 349 -33.32 11.60 -2.18
C ARG A 349 -32.50 12.47 -1.22
N HIS A 350 -31.17 12.33 -1.28
CA HIS A 350 -30.22 13.12 -0.48
C HIS A 350 -29.67 14.32 -1.27
N GLU A 351 -30.28 15.49 -1.11
CA GLU A 351 -29.86 16.74 -1.75
C GLU A 351 -28.50 17.24 -1.21
N LEU A 352 -27.53 17.46 -2.11
CA LEU A 352 -26.21 18.01 -1.73
C LEU A 352 -26.37 19.38 -1.05
N THR A 353 -27.35 20.19 -1.48
CA THR A 353 -27.65 21.50 -0.89
C THR A 353 -28.14 21.41 0.56
N SER A 354 -28.84 20.34 0.93
CA SER A 354 -29.26 20.09 2.31
C SER A 354 -28.07 19.65 3.17
N ILE A 355 -27.17 18.86 2.59
CA ILE A 355 -25.92 18.44 3.25
C ILE A 355 -24.95 19.63 3.39
N ALA A 356 -25.01 20.61 2.47
CA ALA A 356 -24.16 21.80 2.46
C ALA A 356 -24.44 22.81 3.59
N LEU A 357 -25.56 22.71 4.31
CA LEU A 357 -25.86 23.56 5.46
C LEU A 357 -24.73 23.50 6.50
N ASN A 358 -24.16 24.64 6.88
CA ASN A 358 -23.04 24.75 7.83
C ASN A 358 -21.79 23.96 7.39
N SER A 359 -21.38 24.08 6.13
CA SER A 359 -20.28 23.27 5.57
C SER A 359 -18.94 23.51 6.25
N VAL A 360 -18.66 24.73 6.74
CA VAL A 360 -17.38 25.03 7.40
C VAL A 360 -17.23 24.27 8.72
N SER A 361 -18.27 24.29 9.57
CA SER A 361 -18.25 23.55 10.84
C SER A 361 -18.23 22.04 10.61
N LYS A 362 -18.90 21.55 9.56
CA LYS A 362 -18.83 20.13 9.15
C LYS A 362 -17.42 19.74 8.70
N TYR A 363 -16.76 20.55 7.87
CA TYR A 363 -15.39 20.27 7.42
C TYR A 363 -14.41 20.24 8.59
N LYS A 364 -14.52 21.24 9.48
CA LYS A 364 -13.74 21.33 10.72
C LYS A 364 -13.88 20.09 11.61
N ALA A 365 -15.10 19.57 11.78
CA ALA A 365 -15.33 18.41 12.65
C ALA A 365 -14.97 17.06 11.98
N ARG A 366 -15.11 16.96 10.64
CA ARG A 366 -15.13 15.65 9.95
C ARG A 366 -13.88 15.35 9.12
N LEU A 367 -13.22 16.36 8.54
CA LEU A 367 -12.08 16.15 7.62
C LEU A 367 -10.81 16.84 8.11
N LEU A 368 -10.92 18.01 8.74
CA LEU A 368 -9.75 18.75 9.22
C LEU A 368 -8.84 17.95 10.19
N PRO A 369 -9.36 17.16 11.16
CA PRO A 369 -8.51 16.36 12.03
C PRO A 369 -7.71 15.31 11.26
N LEU A 370 -8.32 14.70 10.23
CA LEU A 370 -7.67 13.72 9.39
C LEU A 370 -6.67 14.35 8.42
N LEU A 371 -6.98 15.52 7.86
CA LEU A 371 -6.07 16.25 6.99
C LEU A 371 -4.76 16.56 7.72
N ILE A 372 -4.85 17.04 8.95
CA ILE A 372 -3.69 17.37 9.78
C ILE A 372 -2.94 16.10 10.18
N LYS A 373 -3.65 15.05 10.62
CA LYS A 373 -3.03 13.77 10.95
C LYS A 373 -2.31 13.13 9.75
N TYR A 374 -2.86 13.27 8.54
CA TYR A 374 -2.23 12.80 7.31
C TYR A 374 -0.92 13.57 7.05
N GLN A 375 -0.96 14.91 7.16
CA GLN A 375 0.21 15.76 6.98
C GLN A 375 1.31 15.47 8.00
N GLU A 376 0.95 15.33 9.28
CA GLU A 376 1.89 14.97 10.34
C GLU A 376 2.53 13.59 10.09
N LYS A 377 1.74 12.61 9.64
CA LYS A 377 2.20 11.23 9.41
C LYS A 377 3.06 11.09 8.15
N ASN A 378 2.66 11.73 7.06
CA ASN A 378 3.23 11.49 5.72
C ASN A 378 4.16 12.61 5.25
N GLN A 379 4.20 13.75 5.95
CA GLN A 379 4.92 14.97 5.52
C GLN A 379 4.44 15.51 4.16
N GLU A 380 3.22 15.14 3.76
CA GLU A 380 2.53 15.58 2.53
C GLU A 380 1.04 15.77 2.82
N LEU A 381 0.34 16.58 2.04
CA LEU A 381 -1.10 16.81 2.20
C LEU A 381 -1.95 15.75 1.48
N PRO A 382 -3.08 15.31 2.06
CA PRO A 382 -3.98 14.38 1.40
C PRO A 382 -4.64 15.07 0.19
N PRO A 383 -4.38 14.61 -1.05
CA PRO A 383 -4.77 15.37 -2.25
C PRO A 383 -6.28 15.53 -2.43
N LEU A 384 -7.10 14.51 -2.15
CA LEU A 384 -8.55 14.53 -2.36
C LEU A 384 -9.26 15.38 -1.30
N MET A 385 -8.87 15.26 -0.02
CA MET A 385 -9.33 16.18 1.04
C MET A 385 -8.93 17.63 0.71
N THR A 386 -7.69 17.88 0.30
CA THR A 386 -7.21 19.24 0.01
C THR A 386 -7.94 19.86 -1.18
N ALA A 387 -8.19 19.08 -2.24
CA ALA A 387 -9.03 19.51 -3.36
C ALA A 387 -10.48 19.82 -2.93
N SER A 388 -11.03 19.04 -2.00
CA SER A 388 -12.36 19.31 -1.42
C SER A 388 -12.40 20.61 -0.61
N LEU A 389 -11.37 20.90 0.20
CA LEU A 389 -11.25 22.16 0.94
C LEU A 389 -11.17 23.37 0.00
N ALA A 390 -10.38 23.27 -1.07
CA ALA A 390 -10.31 24.29 -2.11
C ALA A 390 -11.66 24.49 -2.82
N ALA A 391 -12.37 23.41 -3.12
CA ALA A 391 -13.71 23.46 -3.69
C ALA A 391 -14.70 24.14 -2.73
N LEU A 392 -14.62 23.87 -1.42
CA LEU A 392 -15.42 24.54 -0.40
C LEU A 392 -15.20 26.05 -0.42
N PHE A 393 -13.97 26.52 -0.59
CA PHE A 393 -13.73 27.96 -0.65
C PHE A 393 -14.40 28.59 -1.87
N LEU A 394 -14.36 27.89 -3.01
CA LEU A 394 -14.98 28.34 -4.26
C LEU A 394 -16.51 28.39 -4.20
N THR A 395 -17.17 27.45 -3.50
CA THR A 395 -18.64 27.49 -3.37
C THR A 395 -19.11 28.70 -2.56
N TYR A 396 -18.29 29.23 -1.65
CA TYR A 396 -18.58 30.43 -0.87
C TYR A 396 -18.31 31.75 -1.62
N ARG A 397 -17.78 31.69 -2.86
CA ARG A 397 -17.62 32.85 -3.73
C ARG A 397 -18.94 33.34 -4.35
N GLY A 398 -19.98 32.50 -4.37
CA GLY A 398 -21.34 32.89 -4.75
C GLY A 398 -21.67 32.91 -6.25
N SER A 399 -20.92 32.17 -7.11
CA SER A 399 -21.14 32.19 -8.56
C SER A 399 -22.10 31.11 -9.11
N GLN A 400 -22.25 29.96 -8.42
CA GLN A 400 -23.07 28.82 -8.88
C GLN A 400 -24.04 28.29 -7.82
N TYR A 401 -23.77 28.56 -6.53
CA TYR A 401 -24.56 28.11 -5.40
C TYR A 401 -24.54 29.20 -4.32
N LYS A 402 -25.65 29.35 -3.58
CA LYS A 402 -25.73 30.26 -2.44
C LYS A 402 -25.38 29.49 -1.17
N PRO A 403 -24.23 29.74 -0.53
CA PRO A 403 -23.87 29.06 0.72
C PRO A 403 -24.90 29.35 1.83
N ASN A 404 -25.18 28.33 2.64
CA ASN A 404 -26.04 28.43 3.81
C ASN A 404 -25.23 28.09 5.06
N ASP A 405 -24.75 29.12 5.74
CA ASP A 405 -23.90 29.03 6.94
C ASP A 405 -24.23 30.22 7.87
N SER A 406 -23.59 30.28 9.04
CA SER A 406 -23.77 31.40 9.96
C SER A 406 -23.35 32.72 9.30
N GLN A 407 -24.00 33.82 9.70
CA GLN A 407 -23.71 35.16 9.16
C GLN A 407 -22.23 35.54 9.32
N GLU A 408 -21.61 35.18 10.44
CA GLU A 408 -20.18 35.39 10.71
C GLU A 408 -19.30 34.67 9.68
N VAL A 409 -19.59 33.39 9.37
CA VAL A 409 -18.84 32.63 8.37
C VAL A 409 -18.99 33.28 6.99
N LEU A 410 -20.21 33.65 6.61
CA LEU A 410 -20.48 34.28 5.31
C LEU A 410 -19.72 35.61 5.14
N GLU A 411 -19.66 36.44 6.18
CA GLU A 411 -18.92 37.70 6.16
C GLU A 411 -17.41 37.51 6.03
N VAL A 412 -16.84 36.52 6.72
CA VAL A 412 -15.40 36.19 6.62
C VAL A 412 -15.05 35.77 5.19
N PHE A 413 -15.83 34.87 4.59
CA PHE A 413 -15.57 34.43 3.21
C PHE A 413 -15.80 35.56 2.20
N SER A 414 -16.86 36.36 2.36
CA SER A 414 -17.13 37.51 1.49
C SER A 414 -15.95 38.48 1.48
N LYS A 415 -15.42 38.83 2.65
CA LYS A 415 -14.28 39.73 2.79
C LYS A 415 -12.99 39.13 2.24
N ALA A 416 -12.74 37.84 2.46
CA ALA A 416 -11.55 37.18 1.93
C ALA A 416 -11.55 37.13 0.39
N TRP A 417 -12.72 36.97 -0.24
CA TRP A 417 -12.85 36.94 -1.70
C TRP A 417 -12.70 38.30 -2.38
N GLU A 418 -12.66 39.41 -1.64
CA GLU A 418 -12.26 40.73 -2.17
C GLU A 418 -10.82 40.72 -2.71
N ASN A 419 -9.95 39.84 -2.18
CA ASN A 419 -8.60 39.61 -2.68
C ASN A 419 -8.37 38.12 -3.02
N PRO A 420 -8.71 37.69 -4.25
CA PRO A 420 -8.61 36.29 -4.66
C PRO A 420 -7.22 35.66 -4.54
N GLU A 421 -6.14 36.45 -4.63
CA GLU A 421 -4.76 35.93 -4.55
C GLU A 421 -4.37 35.52 -3.13
N THR A 422 -4.98 36.13 -2.11
CA THR A 422 -4.68 35.86 -0.69
C THR A 422 -5.82 35.13 0.03
N VAL A 423 -6.82 34.66 -0.70
CA VAL A 423 -8.05 34.08 -0.13
C VAL A 423 -7.75 32.85 0.71
N ALA A 424 -6.88 31.94 0.24
CA ALA A 424 -6.50 30.73 0.96
C ALA A 424 -5.81 31.07 2.29
N PHE A 425 -4.79 31.95 2.25
CA PHE A 425 -4.06 32.39 3.43
C PHE A 425 -4.99 33.05 4.46
N THR A 426 -5.90 33.92 4.01
CA THR A 426 -6.80 34.69 4.88
C THR A 426 -7.84 33.80 5.57
N ILE A 427 -8.43 32.85 4.83
CA ILE A 427 -9.43 31.94 5.40
C ILE A 427 -8.76 30.93 6.32
N LEU A 428 -7.64 30.32 5.91
CA LEU A 428 -6.91 29.33 6.71
C LEU A 428 -6.33 29.96 7.99
N GLY A 429 -5.93 31.23 7.95
CA GLY A 429 -5.43 31.96 9.12
C GLY A 429 -6.49 32.38 10.14
N ASN A 430 -7.78 32.23 9.82
CA ASN A 430 -8.86 32.67 10.70
C ASN A 430 -9.14 31.67 11.83
N LYS A 431 -8.68 32.00 13.05
CA LYS A 431 -8.85 31.18 14.25
C LYS A 431 -10.31 31.00 14.69
N ASN A 432 -11.21 31.93 14.37
CA ASN A 432 -12.64 31.77 14.72
C ASN A 432 -13.28 30.66 13.89
N LEU A 433 -12.86 30.51 12.62
CA LEU A 433 -13.34 29.42 11.77
C LEU A 433 -12.78 28.07 12.22
N TRP A 434 -11.48 27.99 12.51
CA TRP A 434 -10.76 26.71 12.62
C TRP A 434 -10.26 26.35 14.03
N GLU A 435 -10.48 27.19 15.04
CA GLU A 435 -9.87 27.14 16.39
C GLU A 435 -8.34 27.31 16.44
N LYS A 436 -7.66 27.16 15.31
CA LYS A 436 -6.21 27.33 15.16
C LYS A 436 -5.89 28.01 13.84
N ASP A 437 -4.66 28.51 13.75
CA ASP A 437 -4.16 29.12 12.53
C ASP A 437 -3.66 28.02 11.58
N LEU A 438 -4.47 27.67 10.57
CA LEU A 438 -4.12 26.64 9.60
C LEU A 438 -3.11 27.12 8.55
N SER A 439 -2.82 28.41 8.46
CA SER A 439 -1.76 28.92 7.56
C SER A 439 -0.36 28.46 7.98
N THR A 440 -0.24 27.97 9.21
CA THR A 440 1.00 27.39 9.76
C THR A 440 1.21 25.91 9.42
N VAL A 441 0.20 25.24 8.84
CA VAL A 441 0.34 23.84 8.38
C VAL A 441 1.20 23.83 7.11
N PRO A 442 2.29 23.04 7.07
CA PRO A 442 3.18 23.00 5.91
C PRO A 442 2.43 22.75 4.61
N ASP A 443 2.79 23.54 3.58
CA ASP A 443 2.29 23.48 2.20
C ASP A 443 0.77 23.71 2.00
N LEU A 444 -0.02 23.87 3.07
CA LEU A 444 -1.49 23.89 2.98
C LEU A 444 -2.02 25.11 2.22
N VAL A 445 -1.44 26.28 2.47
CA VAL A 445 -1.84 27.51 1.77
C VAL A 445 -1.56 27.40 0.28
N ASP A 446 -0.39 26.89 -0.10
CA ASP A 446 0.06 26.80 -1.49
C ASP A 446 -0.73 25.74 -2.27
N GLU A 447 -0.98 24.57 -1.67
CA GLU A 447 -1.77 23.51 -2.29
C GLU A 447 -3.25 23.90 -2.43
N VAL A 448 -3.86 24.50 -1.40
CA VAL A 448 -5.25 24.99 -1.50
C VAL A 448 -5.36 26.07 -2.58
N THR A 449 -4.40 26.99 -2.65
CA THR A 449 -4.35 28.02 -3.71
C THR A 449 -4.23 27.38 -5.09
N THR A 450 -3.35 26.39 -5.22
CA THR A 450 -3.16 25.62 -6.47
C THR A 450 -4.44 24.92 -6.90
N TYR A 451 -5.15 24.24 -5.99
CA TYR A 451 -6.43 23.60 -6.31
C TYR A 451 -7.52 24.61 -6.63
N ILE A 452 -7.58 25.76 -5.95
CA ILE A 452 -8.52 26.85 -6.31
C ILE A 452 -8.30 27.26 -7.77
N HIS A 453 -7.05 27.47 -8.21
CA HIS A 453 -6.75 27.80 -9.61
C HIS A 453 -7.12 26.67 -10.57
N LYS A 454 -6.74 25.42 -10.26
CA LYS A 454 -7.06 24.25 -11.10
C LYS A 454 -8.57 24.06 -11.25
N LEU A 455 -9.33 24.12 -10.16
CA LEU A 455 -10.79 23.98 -10.15
C LEU A 455 -11.47 25.10 -10.94
N ARG A 456 -10.98 26.34 -10.84
CA ARG A 456 -11.49 27.48 -11.63
C ARG A 456 -11.19 27.34 -13.12
N LYS A 457 -10.02 26.81 -13.48
CA LYS A 457 -9.55 26.71 -14.87
C LYS A 457 -10.17 25.51 -15.59
N ASP A 458 -10.11 24.34 -14.96
CA ASP A 458 -10.40 23.07 -15.60
C ASP A 458 -11.79 22.51 -15.19
N GLY A 459 -12.36 22.98 -14.09
CA GLY A 459 -13.61 22.45 -13.51
C GLY A 459 -13.38 21.20 -12.63
N ALA A 460 -14.29 20.95 -11.69
CA ALA A 460 -14.15 19.89 -10.68
C ALA A 460 -13.96 18.49 -11.29
N ARG A 461 -14.76 18.14 -12.30
CA ARG A 461 -14.66 16.84 -12.98
C ARG A 461 -13.29 16.60 -13.63
N ALA A 462 -12.77 17.58 -14.37
CA ALA A 462 -11.49 17.41 -15.06
C ALA A 462 -10.32 17.36 -14.07
N VAL A 463 -10.39 18.12 -12.97
CA VAL A 463 -9.42 18.04 -11.89
C VAL A 463 -9.43 16.65 -11.24
N LEU A 464 -10.60 16.15 -10.85
CA LEU A 464 -10.74 14.79 -10.30
C LEU A 464 -10.22 13.74 -11.28
N LYS A 465 -10.60 13.81 -12.55
CA LYS A 465 -10.13 12.87 -13.58
C LYS A 465 -8.60 12.90 -13.71
N LYS A 466 -7.94 14.06 -13.65
CA LYS A 466 -6.47 14.14 -13.67
C LYS A 466 -5.83 13.58 -12.40
N MET A 467 -6.44 13.83 -11.24
CA MET A 467 -5.96 13.30 -9.95
C MET A 467 -6.08 11.77 -9.87
N LEU A 468 -7.18 11.24 -10.42
CA LEU A 468 -7.58 9.84 -10.36
C LEU A 468 -7.07 9.01 -11.56
N ASN A 469 -6.64 9.68 -12.65
CA ASN A 469 -5.92 9.07 -13.78
C ASN A 469 -4.41 8.87 -13.53
N LYS A 470 -3.92 9.07 -12.30
CA LYS A 470 -2.80 8.25 -11.84
C LYS A 470 -3.32 6.81 -11.81
N LYS A 471 -3.17 6.10 -12.94
CA LYS A 471 -3.71 4.76 -13.22
C LYS A 471 -3.70 3.92 -11.95
N GLN A 472 -4.84 3.29 -11.58
CA GLN A 472 -4.75 2.11 -10.73
C GLN A 472 -3.75 1.16 -11.39
N PRO A 473 -2.73 0.67 -10.66
CA PRO A 473 -1.77 -0.24 -11.24
C PRO A 473 -2.52 -1.43 -11.86
N PRO A 474 -2.18 -1.82 -13.10
CA PRO A 474 -2.81 -2.98 -13.71
C PRO A 474 -2.66 -4.18 -12.78
N SER A 475 -3.70 -5.00 -12.64
CA SER A 475 -3.62 -6.22 -11.82
C SER A 475 -2.94 -7.37 -12.57
N LEU A 476 -2.97 -7.34 -13.91
CA LEU A 476 -2.36 -8.31 -14.81
C LEU A 476 -1.53 -7.60 -15.89
N LEU A 477 -0.46 -8.26 -16.33
CA LEU A 477 0.35 -7.84 -17.47
C LEU A 477 0.52 -8.97 -18.48
N LYS A 478 0.08 -8.73 -19.73
CA LYS A 478 0.39 -9.57 -20.88
C LYS A 478 1.57 -8.96 -21.63
N LEU A 479 2.63 -9.74 -21.90
CA LEU A 479 3.90 -9.20 -22.41
C LEU A 479 3.96 -9.19 -23.94
N ASN A 480 3.39 -10.21 -24.56
CA ASN A 480 3.33 -10.35 -26.01
C ASN A 480 1.91 -10.77 -26.44
N GLU A 481 1.47 -10.34 -27.62
CA GLU A 481 0.15 -10.70 -28.15
C GLU A 481 -0.08 -12.21 -28.25
N ARG A 482 0.98 -12.97 -28.52
CA ARG A 482 0.97 -14.45 -28.61
C ARG A 482 0.88 -15.15 -27.26
N ASP A 483 1.06 -14.42 -26.15
CA ASP A 483 1.04 -15.01 -24.82
C ASP A 483 -0.34 -15.60 -24.51
N ASN A 484 -0.35 -16.81 -23.96
CA ASN A 484 -1.56 -17.47 -23.46
C ASN A 484 -1.67 -17.38 -21.93
N VAL A 485 -0.77 -16.64 -21.29
CA VAL A 485 -0.76 -16.31 -19.86
C VAL A 485 -0.52 -14.81 -19.63
N ALA A 486 -0.91 -14.31 -18.47
CA ALA A 486 -0.51 -12.99 -17.98
C ALA A 486 0.16 -13.08 -16.60
N VAL A 487 1.00 -12.12 -16.25
CA VAL A 487 1.66 -12.01 -14.95
C VAL A 487 0.78 -11.23 -13.98
N ALA A 488 0.56 -11.76 -12.78
CA ALA A 488 -0.13 -11.08 -11.69
C ALA A 488 0.77 -10.00 -11.07
N LEU A 489 0.36 -8.73 -11.12
CA LEU A 489 1.16 -7.61 -10.60
C LEU A 489 0.89 -7.30 -9.12
N ARG A 490 -0.12 -7.95 -8.54
CA ARG A 490 -0.42 -8.01 -7.10
C ARG A 490 -0.93 -9.41 -6.74
N PRO A 491 -1.06 -9.76 -5.46
CA PRO A 491 -1.83 -10.94 -5.08
C PRO A 491 -3.27 -10.86 -5.62
N ILE A 492 -3.72 -11.95 -6.24
CA ILE A 492 -5.07 -12.10 -6.77
C ILE A 492 -5.80 -13.12 -5.92
N THR A 493 -7.02 -12.81 -5.51
CA THR A 493 -7.84 -13.73 -4.70
C THR A 493 -8.66 -14.64 -5.61
N ALA A 494 -8.90 -15.88 -5.18
CA ALA A 494 -9.82 -16.78 -5.86
C ALA A 494 -11.20 -16.12 -6.04
N SER A 495 -11.87 -16.40 -7.15
CA SER A 495 -13.14 -15.79 -7.59
C SER A 495 -13.08 -14.30 -7.94
N GLU A 496 -11.91 -13.66 -7.83
CA GLU A 496 -11.75 -12.28 -8.28
C GLU A 496 -11.86 -12.19 -9.80
N THR A 497 -12.64 -11.22 -10.30
CA THR A 497 -12.77 -10.96 -11.74
C THR A 497 -11.87 -9.81 -12.17
N LEU A 498 -10.94 -10.13 -13.07
CA LEU A 498 -9.90 -9.24 -13.60
C LEU A 498 -10.20 -8.91 -15.06
N TYR A 499 -9.74 -7.74 -15.50
CA TYR A 499 -9.92 -7.26 -16.86
C TYR A 499 -8.56 -7.00 -17.51
N LEU A 500 -8.33 -7.58 -18.69
CA LEU A 500 -7.12 -7.41 -19.49
C LEU A 500 -7.48 -7.43 -20.97
N ASP A 501 -7.05 -6.42 -21.73
CA ASP A 501 -7.30 -6.29 -23.17
C ASP A 501 -8.79 -6.45 -23.58
N GLY A 502 -9.71 -5.97 -22.74
CA GLY A 502 -11.16 -6.10 -22.98
C GLY A 502 -11.75 -7.47 -22.66
N ILE A 503 -10.95 -8.41 -22.13
CA ILE A 503 -11.37 -9.75 -21.72
C ILE A 503 -11.55 -9.78 -20.20
N SER A 504 -12.67 -10.36 -19.75
CA SER A 504 -12.93 -10.67 -18.34
C SER A 504 -12.41 -12.06 -17.99
N ILE A 505 -11.62 -12.16 -16.93
CA ILE A 505 -10.98 -13.40 -16.45
C ILE A 505 -11.28 -13.53 -14.96
N THR A 506 -11.92 -14.62 -14.55
CA THR A 506 -12.14 -14.92 -13.13
C THR A 506 -11.02 -15.84 -12.65
N ALA A 507 -10.33 -15.49 -11.58
CA ALA A 507 -9.29 -16.32 -10.99
C ALA A 507 -9.90 -17.55 -10.31
N ASN A 508 -9.42 -18.76 -10.64
CA ASN A 508 -9.94 -20.00 -10.05
C ASN A 508 -9.28 -20.35 -8.71
N HIS A 509 -8.16 -19.71 -8.39
CA HIS A 509 -7.33 -19.93 -7.22
C HIS A 509 -6.76 -18.60 -6.74
N ASP A 510 -6.24 -18.56 -5.51
CA ASP A 510 -5.36 -17.48 -5.09
C ASP A 510 -4.07 -17.54 -5.91
N ILE A 511 -3.70 -16.42 -6.53
CA ILE A 511 -2.50 -16.32 -7.38
C ILE A 511 -1.53 -15.33 -6.72
N PRO A 512 -0.36 -15.80 -6.26
CA PRO A 512 0.63 -14.90 -5.68
C PRO A 512 1.15 -13.90 -6.71
N GLN A 513 1.61 -12.76 -6.22
CA GLN A 513 2.23 -11.73 -7.03
C GLN A 513 3.44 -12.29 -7.81
N GLY A 514 3.59 -11.89 -9.08
CA GLY A 514 4.66 -12.36 -9.99
C GLY A 514 4.38 -13.70 -10.66
N HIS A 515 3.33 -14.43 -10.26
CA HIS A 515 2.94 -15.68 -10.90
C HIS A 515 2.03 -15.47 -12.12
N LYS A 516 1.73 -16.56 -12.84
CA LYS A 516 0.99 -16.54 -14.11
C LYS A 516 -0.45 -16.99 -13.95
N ILE A 517 -1.36 -16.29 -14.62
CA ILE A 517 -2.77 -16.68 -14.79
C ILE A 517 -3.03 -17.09 -16.25
N ALA A 518 -3.82 -18.14 -16.47
CA ALA A 518 -4.22 -18.61 -17.79
C ALA A 518 -5.19 -17.62 -18.46
N LEU A 519 -4.90 -17.15 -19.67
CA LEU A 519 -5.79 -16.28 -20.45
C LEU A 519 -6.83 -17.06 -21.26
N THR A 520 -6.59 -18.36 -21.46
CA THR A 520 -7.44 -19.28 -22.23
C THR A 520 -7.37 -20.67 -21.62
N ASN A 521 -8.23 -21.58 -22.07
CA ASN A 521 -8.10 -22.99 -21.74
C ASN A 521 -6.90 -23.58 -22.51
N ILE A 522 -6.06 -24.38 -21.84
CA ILE A 522 -4.85 -24.99 -22.41
C ILE A 522 -4.92 -26.50 -22.18
N ARG A 523 -4.86 -27.29 -23.25
CA ARG A 523 -4.89 -28.75 -23.18
C ARG A 523 -3.62 -29.30 -22.53
N THR A 524 -3.65 -30.53 -22.02
CA THR A 524 -2.46 -31.26 -21.56
C THR A 524 -1.37 -31.31 -22.65
N SER A 525 -0.10 -31.28 -22.26
CA SER A 525 1.08 -31.35 -23.14
C SER A 525 1.13 -30.23 -24.18
N THR A 526 0.48 -29.08 -23.91
CA THR A 526 0.50 -27.90 -24.79
C THR A 526 1.41 -26.85 -24.20
N ASN A 527 2.11 -26.10 -25.06
CA ASN A 527 3.03 -25.05 -24.63
C ASN A 527 2.32 -23.91 -23.89
N VAL A 528 2.91 -23.52 -22.76
CA VAL A 528 2.63 -22.26 -22.09
C VAL A 528 3.52 -21.20 -22.74
N ILE A 529 2.92 -20.14 -23.28
CA ILE A 529 3.60 -19.10 -24.06
C ILE A 529 3.65 -17.81 -23.25
N LYS A 530 4.87 -17.32 -22.99
CA LYS A 530 5.16 -16.04 -22.34
C LYS A 530 6.35 -15.38 -23.06
N TYR A 531 6.35 -14.05 -23.18
CA TYR A 531 7.30 -13.33 -24.04
C TYR A 531 7.19 -13.68 -25.54
N GLY A 532 6.09 -14.33 -25.96
CA GLY A 532 5.91 -14.87 -27.30
C GLY A 532 6.60 -16.21 -27.57
N TYR A 533 7.24 -16.82 -26.56
CA TYR A 533 7.97 -18.09 -26.68
C TYR A 533 7.46 -19.14 -25.66
N PRO A 534 7.66 -20.44 -25.92
CA PRO A 534 7.36 -21.48 -24.94
C PRO A 534 8.22 -21.36 -23.69
N ILE A 535 7.56 -21.36 -22.52
CA ILE A 535 8.22 -21.47 -21.21
C ILE A 535 8.09 -22.87 -20.61
N GLY A 536 7.62 -23.85 -21.37
CA GLY A 536 7.31 -25.20 -20.90
C GLY A 536 5.95 -25.67 -21.41
N HIS A 537 5.54 -26.86 -20.99
CA HIS A 537 4.26 -27.46 -21.35
C HIS A 537 3.43 -27.85 -20.13
N THR A 538 2.11 -27.88 -20.30
CA THR A 538 1.16 -28.25 -19.26
C THR A 538 1.19 -29.75 -18.95
N LEU A 539 1.10 -30.12 -17.67
CA LEU A 539 1.02 -31.51 -17.20
C LEU A 539 -0.41 -32.06 -17.14
N LYS A 540 -1.39 -31.17 -17.19
CA LYS A 540 -2.82 -31.46 -17.16
C LYS A 540 -3.58 -30.39 -17.93
N GLU A 541 -4.88 -30.59 -18.13
CA GLU A 541 -5.74 -29.56 -18.70
C GLU A 541 -5.84 -28.36 -17.74
N ILE A 542 -5.74 -27.16 -18.31
CA ILE A 542 -5.76 -25.87 -17.60
C ILE A 542 -6.98 -25.09 -18.08
N THR A 543 -7.76 -24.58 -17.14
CA THR A 543 -8.89 -23.71 -17.42
C THR A 543 -8.45 -22.25 -17.39
N ARG A 544 -9.06 -21.40 -18.22
CA ARG A 544 -8.88 -19.95 -18.13
C ARG A 544 -9.10 -19.48 -16.68
N GLY A 545 -8.19 -18.65 -16.16
CA GLY A 545 -8.21 -18.22 -14.76
C GLY A 545 -7.38 -19.08 -13.80
N ASP A 546 -6.85 -20.23 -14.25
CA ASP A 546 -5.99 -21.07 -13.42
C ASP A 546 -4.61 -20.44 -13.20
N TRP A 547 -4.02 -20.76 -12.05
CA TRP A 547 -2.63 -20.47 -11.74
C TRP A 547 -1.70 -21.44 -12.47
N LEU A 548 -0.77 -20.95 -13.29
CA LEU A 548 0.27 -21.77 -13.92
C LEU A 548 1.60 -21.66 -13.17
N HIS A 549 2.10 -22.79 -12.68
CA HIS A 549 3.38 -22.89 -12.00
C HIS A 549 3.94 -24.34 -12.02
N THR A 550 4.97 -24.60 -11.22
CA THR A 550 5.71 -25.89 -11.19
C THR A 550 4.85 -27.12 -10.89
N HIS A 551 3.67 -26.95 -10.28
CA HIS A 551 2.75 -28.05 -9.99
C HIS A 551 1.94 -28.50 -11.21
N ASN A 552 1.89 -27.70 -12.30
CA ASN A 552 1.11 -28.01 -13.50
C ASN A 552 1.81 -27.65 -14.83
N VAL A 553 3.05 -27.14 -14.79
CA VAL A 553 3.90 -26.84 -15.95
C VAL A 553 5.28 -27.48 -15.76
N LYS A 554 5.83 -28.07 -16.84
CA LYS A 554 7.16 -28.68 -16.88
C LYS A 554 8.01 -28.09 -18.00
N THR A 555 9.33 -28.06 -17.81
CA THR A 555 10.32 -27.64 -18.81
C THR A 555 10.26 -28.49 -20.08
N ASN A 556 10.56 -27.86 -21.21
CA ASN A 556 10.78 -28.45 -22.53
C ASN A 556 12.25 -28.78 -22.80
N LEU A 557 13.19 -28.35 -21.94
CA LEU A 557 14.62 -28.57 -22.15
C LEU A 557 15.00 -30.04 -22.03
N ASP A 558 15.72 -30.54 -23.04
CA ASP A 558 16.33 -31.87 -23.05
C ASP A 558 17.62 -31.84 -23.90
N GLY A 559 18.71 -32.41 -23.36
CA GLY A 559 19.99 -32.66 -24.03
C GLY A 559 20.69 -31.49 -24.74
N GLU A 560 21.62 -31.87 -25.63
CA GLU A 560 22.32 -30.97 -26.56
C GLU A 560 21.47 -30.72 -27.80
N LEU A 561 21.39 -29.46 -28.24
CA LEU A 561 20.63 -29.05 -29.42
C LEU A 561 21.58 -28.74 -30.56
N LYS A 562 21.18 -29.09 -31.79
CA LYS A 562 21.84 -28.62 -33.00
C LYS A 562 21.23 -27.28 -33.39
N TYR A 563 22.07 -26.26 -33.51
CA TYR A 563 21.66 -24.91 -33.93
C TYR A 563 22.04 -24.68 -35.39
N SER A 564 21.29 -23.80 -36.05
CA SER A 564 21.60 -23.34 -37.41
C SER A 564 21.68 -21.83 -37.42
N TYR A 565 22.69 -21.28 -38.10
CA TYR A 565 22.84 -19.83 -38.19
C TYR A 565 21.69 -19.22 -39.00
N GLN A 566 20.85 -18.43 -38.34
CA GLN A 566 19.77 -17.65 -38.93
C GLN A 566 19.77 -16.27 -38.28
N GLN A 567 20.33 -15.30 -38.99
CA GLN A 567 20.51 -13.95 -38.47
C GLN A 567 19.20 -13.16 -38.48
N ASP A 568 18.88 -12.55 -37.34
CA ASP A 568 17.79 -11.58 -37.14
C ASP A 568 18.34 -10.39 -36.34
N ILE A 569 19.04 -9.50 -37.05
CA ILE A 569 19.64 -8.30 -36.45
C ILE A 569 18.72 -7.10 -36.65
N HIS A 570 18.50 -6.38 -35.55
CA HIS A 570 17.89 -5.06 -35.57
C HIS A 570 18.93 -3.98 -35.27
N GLN A 571 18.90 -2.88 -36.03
CA GLN A 571 19.72 -1.72 -35.71
C GLN A 571 19.15 -1.01 -34.49
N VAL A 572 19.95 -0.92 -33.44
CA VAL A 572 19.64 -0.09 -32.28
C VAL A 572 19.95 1.37 -32.61
N LYS A 573 18.98 2.25 -32.42
CA LYS A 573 19.12 3.68 -32.76
C LYS A 573 18.63 4.56 -31.62
N TYR A 574 19.56 4.99 -30.76
CA TYR A 574 19.36 6.14 -29.90
C TYR A 574 20.10 7.36 -30.46
N PRO A 575 19.55 8.58 -30.34
CA PRO A 575 20.28 9.80 -30.69
C PRO A 575 21.59 9.92 -29.90
N LYS A 576 22.65 10.38 -30.56
CA LYS A 576 23.92 10.71 -29.88
C LYS A 576 23.69 11.90 -28.94
N LYS A 577 23.97 11.72 -27.65
CA LYS A 577 23.79 12.75 -26.62
C LYS A 577 25.11 13.42 -26.18
N ASN A 578 26.27 12.91 -26.61
CA ASN A 578 27.62 13.42 -26.24
C ASN A 578 27.81 13.60 -24.72
N LEU A 579 27.24 12.70 -23.93
CA LEU A 579 27.32 12.75 -22.46
C LEU A 579 28.73 12.39 -21.98
N THR A 580 29.09 12.92 -20.83
CA THR A 580 30.36 12.64 -20.15
C THR A 580 30.13 12.20 -18.70
N PHE A 581 31.12 11.56 -18.10
CA PHE A 581 31.22 11.28 -16.67
C PHE A 581 32.58 11.76 -16.15
N GLN A 582 32.72 11.96 -14.84
CA GLN A 582 33.99 12.38 -14.23
C GLN A 582 34.86 11.15 -13.88
N GLY A 583 35.85 10.83 -14.71
CA GLY A 583 36.69 9.63 -14.57
C GLY A 583 38.19 9.93 -14.51
N TYR A 584 39.02 8.89 -14.37
CA TYR A 584 40.48 8.99 -14.31
C TYR A 584 41.12 8.40 -15.56
N ARG A 585 41.81 9.21 -16.36
CA ARG A 585 42.58 8.71 -17.50
C ARG A 585 43.90 8.12 -17.01
N ARG A 586 44.16 6.87 -17.37
CA ARG A 586 45.39 6.16 -17.01
C ARG A 586 46.45 6.35 -18.11
N ALA A 587 47.72 6.21 -17.75
CA ALA A 587 48.84 6.36 -18.68
C ALA A 587 48.80 5.36 -19.85
N ASN A 588 48.18 4.20 -19.65
CA ASN A 588 47.96 3.17 -20.68
C ASN A 588 46.76 3.48 -21.61
N GLY A 589 46.11 4.63 -21.46
CA GLY A 589 44.98 5.07 -22.27
C GLY A 589 43.60 4.60 -21.78
N LYS A 590 43.53 3.62 -20.86
CA LYS A 590 42.26 3.20 -20.25
C LYS A 590 41.71 4.26 -19.29
N VAL A 591 40.45 4.13 -18.92
CA VAL A 591 39.76 5.06 -18.03
C VAL A 591 39.21 4.33 -16.80
N GLY A 592 39.50 4.80 -15.60
CA GLY A 592 38.87 4.34 -14.36
C GLY A 592 37.67 5.21 -13.97
N ILE A 593 36.65 4.61 -13.36
CA ILE A 593 35.55 5.34 -12.67
C ILE A 593 35.80 5.47 -11.16
N ARG A 594 36.79 4.73 -10.67
CA ARG A 594 37.35 4.85 -9.33
C ARG A 594 38.87 5.01 -9.39
N ASN A 595 39.42 5.50 -8.29
CA ASN A 595 40.82 5.52 -7.96
C ASN A 595 41.00 4.71 -6.68
N ASP A 596 40.93 3.39 -6.75
CA ASP A 596 41.06 2.52 -5.59
C ASP A 596 42.51 2.08 -5.38
N LEU A 597 42.92 1.90 -4.12
CA LEU A 597 44.16 1.21 -3.75
C LEU A 597 43.83 -0.26 -3.50
N TYR A 598 44.35 -1.17 -4.34
CA TYR A 598 44.15 -2.60 -4.17
C TYR A 598 45.35 -3.26 -3.49
N ILE A 599 45.10 -4.01 -2.44
CA ILE A 599 46.03 -5.04 -1.96
C ILE A 599 45.55 -6.36 -2.57
N VAL A 600 46.41 -6.99 -3.38
CA VAL A 600 46.11 -8.22 -4.11
C VAL A 600 46.99 -9.34 -3.55
N PRO A 601 46.46 -10.14 -2.61
CA PRO A 601 47.11 -11.37 -2.18
C PRO A 601 47.36 -12.30 -3.37
N THR A 602 48.54 -12.91 -3.49
CA THR A 602 48.76 -14.02 -4.44
C THR A 602 48.26 -15.35 -3.87
N VAL A 603 48.08 -15.42 -2.55
CA VAL A 603 47.64 -16.61 -1.79
C VAL A 603 46.80 -16.24 -0.57
N GLY A 604 45.80 -17.06 -0.23
CA GLY A 604 44.92 -16.81 0.91
C GLY A 604 45.62 -16.78 2.28
N CYS A 605 46.81 -17.36 2.41
CA CYS A 605 47.57 -17.39 3.68
C CYS A 605 47.97 -16.00 4.19
N VAL A 606 48.05 -14.98 3.32
CA VAL A 606 48.42 -13.61 3.73
C VAL A 606 47.24 -12.68 3.95
N ASN A 607 45.99 -13.17 3.81
CA ASN A 607 44.78 -12.35 3.96
C ASN A 607 44.73 -11.62 5.32
N GLY A 608 44.98 -12.32 6.42
CA GLY A 608 44.95 -11.71 7.77
C GLY A 608 46.07 -10.69 7.99
N THR A 609 47.26 -10.94 7.43
CA THR A 609 48.37 -10.00 7.48
C THR A 609 48.09 -8.75 6.64
N ALA A 610 47.47 -8.91 5.47
CA ALA A 610 47.01 -7.81 4.63
C ALA A 610 45.95 -6.95 5.34
N GLU A 611 45.04 -7.56 6.10
CA GLU A 611 44.06 -6.85 6.92
C GLU A 611 44.72 -6.00 8.01
N TYR A 612 45.72 -6.56 8.70
CA TYR A 612 46.47 -5.81 9.70
C TYR A 612 47.24 -4.64 9.07
N MET A 613 47.91 -4.88 7.94
CA MET A 613 48.64 -3.86 7.17
C MET A 613 47.71 -2.74 6.70
N LEU A 614 46.55 -3.09 6.14
CA LEU A 614 45.59 -2.09 5.67
C LEU A 614 45.07 -1.23 6.82
N LYS A 615 44.78 -1.85 7.97
CA LYS A 615 44.30 -1.13 9.15
C LYS A 615 45.30 -0.09 9.67
N GLU A 616 46.58 -0.44 9.71
CA GLU A 616 47.65 0.51 10.08
C GLU A 616 47.76 1.63 9.03
N PHE A 617 47.64 1.30 7.74
CA PHE A 617 47.66 2.29 6.67
C PHE A 617 46.46 3.26 6.71
N GLU A 618 45.25 2.75 6.96
CA GLU A 618 44.04 3.56 7.16
C GLU A 618 44.16 4.51 8.36
N ALA A 619 44.87 4.09 9.43
CA ALA A 619 45.13 4.95 10.57
C ALA A 619 46.09 6.10 10.24
N LEU A 620 47.01 5.91 9.29
CA LEU A 620 47.91 6.95 8.79
C LEU A 620 47.22 7.91 7.81
N HIS A 621 46.27 7.40 7.01
CA HIS A 621 45.55 8.14 5.97
C HIS A 621 44.03 8.08 6.13
N PRO A 622 43.46 8.66 7.21
CA PRO A 622 42.04 8.55 7.52
C PRO A 622 41.12 9.27 6.52
N ASP A 623 41.65 10.18 5.69
CA ASP A 623 40.91 10.93 4.66
C ASP A 623 41.01 10.31 3.26
N LEU A 624 41.73 9.19 3.09
CA LEU A 624 41.99 8.47 1.83
C LEU A 624 42.75 9.27 0.76
N GLY A 625 43.02 10.56 0.95
CA GLY A 625 43.62 11.44 -0.06
C GLY A 625 42.79 11.50 -1.34
N THR A 626 43.41 11.13 -2.47
CA THR A 626 42.74 11.05 -3.79
C THR A 626 42.16 9.68 -4.12
N PHE A 627 42.30 8.70 -3.22
CA PHE A 627 41.71 7.39 -3.42
C PHE A 627 40.23 7.42 -3.06
N ASP A 628 39.42 6.70 -3.84
CA ASP A 628 38.01 6.52 -3.51
C ASP A 628 37.86 5.51 -2.36
N ASN A 629 38.70 4.47 -2.36
CA ASN A 629 38.72 3.39 -1.37
C ASN A 629 40.09 2.71 -1.26
N PHE A 630 40.35 2.10 -0.10
CA PHE A 630 41.36 1.06 0.05
C PHE A 630 40.67 -0.31 0.16
N THR A 631 41.18 -1.34 -0.51
CA THR A 631 40.49 -2.64 -0.59
C THR A 631 41.47 -3.79 -0.70
N ILE A 632 41.23 -4.85 0.06
CA ILE A 632 41.95 -6.13 -0.07
C ILE A 632 41.07 -7.08 -0.89
N LEU A 633 41.63 -7.62 -1.96
CA LEU A 633 40.95 -8.62 -2.79
C LEU A 633 41.13 -10.02 -2.20
N LYS A 634 40.51 -10.24 -1.04
CA LYS A 634 40.64 -11.49 -0.28
C LYS A 634 40.06 -12.68 -1.04
N HIS A 635 40.85 -13.75 -1.14
CA HIS A 635 40.40 -15.04 -1.69
C HIS A 635 41.08 -16.20 -0.93
N PRO A 636 40.51 -17.42 -0.97
CA PRO A 636 41.10 -18.58 -0.28
C PRO A 636 42.19 -19.30 -1.11
N TYR A 637 42.35 -18.94 -2.38
CA TYR A 637 43.15 -19.65 -3.38
C TYR A 637 44.61 -19.17 -3.49
N GLY A 638 45.38 -19.70 -4.46
CA GLY A 638 46.78 -19.32 -4.74
C GLY A 638 47.84 -20.39 -4.42
N CYS A 639 47.43 -21.48 -3.76
CA CYS A 639 48.25 -22.65 -3.45
C CYS A 639 47.37 -23.91 -3.51
N SER A 640 47.97 -25.10 -3.74
CA SER A 640 47.25 -26.38 -3.80
C SER A 640 46.13 -26.48 -4.86
N GLN A 641 46.14 -25.62 -5.87
CA GLN A 641 45.26 -25.70 -7.04
C GLN A 641 45.96 -26.41 -8.20
N LEU A 642 45.21 -27.20 -8.95
CA LEU A 642 45.72 -28.00 -10.06
C LEU A 642 45.12 -27.54 -11.39
N GLY A 643 45.93 -27.56 -12.45
CA GLY A 643 45.49 -27.24 -13.81
C GLY A 643 44.82 -25.87 -13.93
N GLU A 644 43.66 -25.86 -14.58
CA GLU A 644 42.90 -24.66 -14.94
C GLU A 644 42.48 -23.82 -13.70
N ASP A 645 42.22 -24.42 -12.54
CA ASP A 645 41.88 -23.67 -11.31
C ASP A 645 42.99 -22.69 -10.89
N HIS A 646 44.25 -23.11 -11.06
CA HIS A 646 45.42 -22.30 -10.74
C HIS A 646 45.59 -21.17 -11.76
N GLU A 647 45.42 -21.48 -13.04
CA GLU A 647 45.49 -20.51 -14.14
C GLU A 647 44.37 -19.46 -14.02
N ASN A 648 43.14 -19.88 -13.76
CA ASN A 648 41.99 -19.00 -13.50
C ASN A 648 42.25 -18.03 -12.35
N THR A 649 42.79 -18.54 -11.25
CA THR A 649 43.15 -17.71 -10.09
C THR A 649 44.20 -16.68 -10.47
N ARG A 650 45.26 -17.10 -11.15
CA ARG A 650 46.34 -16.22 -11.58
C ARG A 650 45.85 -15.13 -12.54
N SER A 651 45.06 -15.50 -13.55
CA SER A 651 44.52 -14.57 -14.55
C SER A 651 43.62 -13.51 -13.94
N ILE A 652 42.65 -13.89 -13.10
CA ILE A 652 41.73 -12.94 -12.46
C ILE A 652 42.47 -11.95 -11.55
N LEU A 653 43.52 -12.40 -10.84
CA LEU A 653 44.34 -11.53 -10.00
C LEU A 653 45.19 -10.57 -10.86
N ILE A 654 45.79 -11.05 -11.96
CA ILE A 654 46.49 -10.20 -12.93
C ILE A 654 45.54 -9.13 -13.50
N ASP A 655 44.31 -9.52 -13.79
CA ASP A 655 43.29 -8.63 -14.33
C ASP A 655 42.88 -7.56 -13.33
N ALA A 656 42.73 -7.93 -12.06
CA ALA A 656 42.48 -6.98 -10.98
C ALA A 656 43.64 -5.97 -10.81
N VAL A 657 44.90 -6.42 -10.90
CA VAL A 657 46.09 -5.54 -10.86
C VAL A 657 46.09 -4.55 -12.02
N LYS A 658 45.65 -4.97 -13.21
CA LYS A 658 45.58 -4.14 -14.43
C LYS A 658 44.28 -3.35 -14.57
N HIS A 659 43.32 -3.53 -13.67
CA HIS A 659 41.98 -2.97 -13.82
C HIS A 659 42.03 -1.43 -13.74
N PRO A 660 41.35 -0.68 -14.61
CA PRO A 660 41.50 0.77 -14.65
C PRO A 660 40.97 1.53 -13.42
N ASN A 661 40.12 0.89 -12.61
CA ASN A 661 39.72 1.43 -11.30
C ASN A 661 40.86 1.37 -10.26
N ALA A 662 41.90 0.56 -10.46
CA ALA A 662 43.07 0.52 -9.60
C ALA A 662 43.94 1.76 -9.83
N GLY A 663 43.88 2.72 -8.91
CA GLY A 663 44.78 3.88 -8.87
C GLY A 663 46.20 3.51 -8.43
N GLY A 664 46.31 2.44 -7.65
CA GLY A 664 47.55 1.87 -7.16
C GLY A 664 47.34 0.45 -6.63
N VAL A 665 48.38 -0.36 -6.64
CA VAL A 665 48.30 -1.78 -6.30
C VAL A 665 49.51 -2.27 -5.51
N LEU A 666 49.28 -2.96 -4.40
CA LEU A 666 50.28 -3.79 -3.73
C LEU A 666 49.96 -5.27 -3.98
N VAL A 667 50.81 -5.96 -4.74
CA VAL A 667 50.77 -7.41 -4.86
C VAL A 667 51.51 -8.03 -3.69
N PHE A 668 50.83 -8.87 -2.90
CA PHE A 668 51.36 -9.40 -1.64
C PHE A 668 51.38 -10.93 -1.64
N GLY A 669 52.57 -11.52 -1.59
CA GLY A 669 52.76 -12.97 -1.50
C GLY A 669 53.34 -13.43 -0.18
N LEU A 670 53.21 -14.73 0.10
CA LEU A 670 53.81 -15.34 1.29
C LEU A 670 55.28 -15.65 1.02
N GLY A 671 55.58 -16.31 -0.09
CA GLY A 671 56.92 -16.74 -0.53
C GLY A 671 57.04 -18.23 -0.83
N CYS A 672 56.03 -19.04 -0.49
CA CYS A 672 56.05 -20.49 -0.69
C CYS A 672 54.81 -21.06 -1.41
N GLU A 673 53.91 -20.19 -1.87
CA GLU A 673 52.74 -20.55 -2.65
C GLU A 673 53.08 -21.05 -4.06
N ASN A 674 52.18 -21.81 -4.69
CA ASN A 674 52.31 -22.14 -6.12
C ASN A 674 52.22 -20.91 -7.03
N ASN A 675 51.46 -19.88 -6.62
CA ASN A 675 51.32 -18.64 -7.36
C ASN A 675 52.45 -17.65 -7.02
N VAL A 676 53.70 -18.06 -7.24
CA VAL A 676 54.90 -17.33 -6.84
C VAL A 676 54.91 -15.93 -7.47
N VAL A 677 55.22 -14.91 -6.67
CA VAL A 677 55.25 -13.49 -7.10
C VAL A 677 56.16 -13.25 -8.31
N ALA A 678 57.28 -13.96 -8.41
CA ALA A 678 58.20 -13.84 -9.56
C ALA A 678 57.54 -14.25 -10.89
N GLU A 679 56.89 -15.41 -10.93
CA GLU A 679 56.14 -15.88 -12.11
C GLU A 679 54.91 -15.01 -12.38
N PHE A 680 54.21 -14.60 -11.33
CA PHE A 680 53.07 -13.69 -11.42
C PHE A 680 53.48 -12.37 -12.11
N LYS A 681 54.63 -11.82 -11.72
CA LYS A 681 55.18 -10.59 -12.29
C LYS A 681 55.60 -10.75 -13.75
N GLU A 682 56.15 -11.89 -14.14
CA GLU A 682 56.48 -12.19 -15.54
C GLU A 682 55.20 -12.21 -16.40
N LEU A 683 54.15 -12.89 -15.94
CA LEU A 683 52.87 -12.98 -16.64
C LEU A 683 52.08 -11.67 -16.62
N LEU A 684 52.27 -10.84 -15.59
CA LEU A 684 51.74 -9.48 -15.56
C LEU A 684 52.29 -8.64 -16.73
N GLY A 685 53.50 -8.90 -17.23
CA GLY A 685 54.07 -8.17 -18.37
C GLY A 685 54.24 -6.67 -18.06
N ASP A 686 53.84 -5.80 -18.98
CA ASP A 686 53.96 -4.34 -18.80
C ASP A 686 52.98 -3.80 -17.73
N TYR A 687 53.53 -3.05 -16.76
CA TYR A 687 52.79 -2.37 -15.72
C TYR A 687 53.49 -1.07 -15.28
N ASP A 688 52.75 -0.16 -14.62
CA ASP A 688 53.33 1.07 -14.05
C ASP A 688 54.03 0.78 -12.72
N ALA A 689 55.36 0.71 -12.73
CA ALA A 689 56.16 0.41 -11.53
C ALA A 689 56.14 1.51 -10.45
N SER A 690 55.64 2.70 -10.76
CA SER A 690 55.40 3.73 -9.75
C SER A 690 54.15 3.44 -8.91
N ARG A 691 53.17 2.71 -9.48
CA ARG A 691 51.86 2.45 -8.88
C ARG A 691 51.64 0.99 -8.46
N VAL A 692 52.35 0.05 -9.07
CA VAL A 692 52.28 -1.38 -8.73
C VAL A 692 53.54 -1.78 -8.01
N LYS A 693 53.40 -2.14 -6.73
CA LYS A 693 54.48 -2.62 -5.87
C LYS A 693 54.26 -4.09 -5.52
N PHE A 694 55.36 -4.75 -5.14
CA PHE A 694 55.37 -6.17 -4.79
C PHE A 694 56.02 -6.35 -3.43
N LEU A 695 55.45 -7.26 -2.63
CA LEU A 695 55.97 -7.67 -1.33
C LEU A 695 55.87 -9.18 -1.18
N VAL A 696 56.92 -9.81 -0.67
CA VAL A 696 56.94 -11.23 -0.28
C VAL A 696 57.24 -11.30 1.21
N ALA A 697 56.29 -11.80 2.00
CA ALA A 697 56.37 -11.77 3.46
C ALA A 697 57.63 -12.47 4.00
N GLN A 698 57.97 -13.64 3.46
CA GLN A 698 59.11 -14.44 3.91
C GLN A 698 60.49 -13.88 3.50
N GLU A 699 60.55 -12.86 2.63
CA GLU A 699 61.80 -12.24 2.18
C GLU A 699 62.18 -10.99 2.99
N VAL A 700 61.31 -10.53 3.88
CA VAL A 700 61.51 -9.31 4.68
C VAL A 700 61.49 -9.62 6.18
N GLY A 701 62.08 -8.74 6.99
CA GLY A 701 62.15 -8.92 8.44
C GLY A 701 60.82 -8.65 9.16
N ASN A 702 60.13 -7.57 8.77
CA ASN A 702 58.78 -7.23 9.22
C ASN A 702 57.95 -6.85 7.99
N GLU A 703 57.01 -7.71 7.64
CA GLU A 703 56.15 -7.57 6.47
C GLU A 703 55.14 -6.43 6.59
N ILE A 704 54.77 -6.02 7.81
CA ILE A 704 53.89 -4.87 8.03
C ILE A 704 54.63 -3.57 7.72
N ASP A 705 55.81 -3.36 8.31
CA ASP A 705 56.61 -2.14 8.09
C ASP A 705 56.98 -1.99 6.60
N ALA A 706 57.45 -3.07 5.98
CA ALA A 706 57.78 -3.09 4.56
C ALA A 706 56.54 -2.87 3.67
N GLY A 707 55.39 -3.42 4.06
CA GLY A 707 54.12 -3.19 3.36
C GLY A 707 53.67 -1.73 3.42
N LEU A 708 53.73 -1.11 4.61
CA LEU A 708 53.39 0.29 4.80
C LEU A 708 54.28 1.22 3.98
N GLU A 709 55.59 0.96 3.92
CA GLU A 709 56.52 1.72 3.06
C GLU A 709 56.09 1.67 1.59
N ARG A 710 55.71 0.48 1.08
CA ARG A 710 55.25 0.34 -0.31
C ARG A 710 53.89 0.97 -0.57
N LEU A 711 52.96 0.92 0.38
CA LEU A 711 51.68 1.61 0.26
C LEU A 711 51.88 3.13 0.25
N GLU A 712 52.81 3.65 1.05
CA GLU A 712 53.17 5.08 1.05
C GLU A 712 53.79 5.51 -0.29
N GLU A 713 54.69 4.71 -0.86
CA GLU A 713 55.25 4.97 -2.20
C GLU A 713 54.14 5.10 -3.26
N ILE A 714 53.12 4.23 -3.20
CA ILE A 714 51.97 4.28 -4.12
C ILE A 714 51.13 5.53 -3.85
N TYR A 715 50.88 5.84 -2.59
CA TYR A 715 50.09 7.00 -2.18
C TYR A 715 50.69 8.32 -2.65
N GLU A 716 52.00 8.48 -2.50
CA GLU A 716 52.74 9.68 -2.92
C GLU A 716 52.68 9.94 -4.42
N VAL A 717 52.49 8.89 -5.23
CA VAL A 717 52.27 9.00 -6.69
C VAL A 717 50.81 9.33 -6.99
N ALA A 718 49.87 8.62 -6.37
CA ALA A 718 48.44 8.71 -6.65
C ALA A 718 47.79 10.01 -6.14
N LYS A 719 48.38 10.71 -5.15
CA LYS A 719 47.84 11.96 -4.58
C LYS A 719 47.65 13.12 -5.56
N TYR A 720 48.16 13.00 -6.79
CA TYR A 720 47.97 13.99 -7.86
C TYR A 720 46.89 13.60 -8.87
N ASP A 721 46.26 12.44 -8.70
CA ASP A 721 45.17 11.98 -9.55
C ASP A 721 43.94 12.87 -9.35
N HIS A 722 43.31 13.24 -10.46
CA HIS A 722 42.09 14.02 -10.47
C HIS A 722 41.14 13.47 -11.53
N ARG A 723 39.84 13.64 -11.28
CA ARG A 723 38.82 13.29 -12.27
C ARG A 723 38.83 14.33 -13.39
N GLU A 724 38.58 13.88 -14.61
CA GLU A 724 38.37 14.70 -15.79
C GLU A 724 37.08 14.25 -16.52
N PRO A 725 36.46 15.12 -17.34
CA PRO A 725 35.31 14.72 -18.15
C PRO A 725 35.70 13.72 -19.23
N ILE A 726 35.16 12.50 -19.15
CA ILE A 726 35.36 11.41 -20.10
C ILE A 726 34.06 11.14 -20.87
N PRO A 727 34.09 10.92 -22.19
CA PRO A 727 32.92 10.49 -22.95
C PRO A 727 32.31 9.19 -22.42
N ILE A 728 30.97 9.11 -22.33
CA ILE A 728 30.27 7.89 -21.88
C ILE A 728 30.58 6.66 -22.75
N ALA A 729 31.03 6.85 -24.00
CA ALA A 729 31.47 5.79 -24.91
C ALA A 729 32.70 5.00 -24.39
N GLU A 730 33.41 5.52 -23.41
CA GLU A 730 34.51 4.80 -22.76
C GLU A 730 34.02 3.78 -21.72
N LEU A 731 32.74 3.81 -21.32
CA LEU A 731 32.22 2.87 -20.32
C LEU A 731 32.08 1.44 -20.86
N ASN A 732 32.58 0.49 -20.08
CA ASN A 732 32.30 -0.94 -20.19
C ASN A 732 31.47 -1.36 -18.97
N ILE A 733 30.29 -1.94 -19.20
CA ILE A 733 29.34 -2.24 -18.13
C ILE A 733 28.95 -3.72 -18.12
N GLY A 734 29.08 -4.36 -16.96
CA GLY A 734 28.64 -5.74 -16.77
C GLY A 734 27.15 -5.84 -16.45
N LEU A 735 26.48 -6.87 -16.95
CA LEU A 735 25.06 -7.12 -16.74
C LEU A 735 24.86 -8.45 -16.00
N LYS A 736 24.26 -8.39 -14.81
CA LYS A 736 24.03 -9.56 -13.93
C LYS A 736 22.64 -9.50 -13.31
N CYS A 737 22.05 -10.64 -13.00
CA CYS A 737 20.93 -10.71 -12.07
C CYS A 737 21.29 -11.49 -10.80
N GLY A 738 20.60 -11.23 -9.69
CA GLY A 738 20.77 -11.98 -8.45
C GLY A 738 19.57 -12.86 -8.17
N GLY A 739 18.96 -12.68 -6.99
CA GLY A 739 17.68 -13.30 -6.64
C GLY A 739 16.53 -12.82 -7.52
N SER A 740 16.36 -13.42 -8.69
CA SER A 740 15.28 -13.12 -9.65
C SER A 740 13.89 -13.50 -9.12
N ASP A 741 12.89 -12.79 -9.59
CA ASP A 741 11.46 -12.98 -9.33
C ASP A 741 10.65 -12.80 -10.63
N GLY A 742 9.32 -12.95 -10.55
CA GLY A 742 8.41 -12.79 -11.68
C GLY A 742 8.38 -11.37 -12.28
N PHE A 743 8.91 -10.37 -11.57
CA PHE A 743 9.06 -9.00 -12.06
C PHE A 743 10.35 -8.76 -12.83
N SER A 744 11.39 -9.57 -12.57
CA SER A 744 12.73 -9.36 -13.12
C SER A 744 12.74 -9.18 -14.63
N GLY A 745 12.06 -10.08 -15.35
CA GLY A 745 11.98 -10.05 -16.81
C GLY A 745 10.98 -9.04 -17.39
N ILE A 746 10.27 -8.26 -16.57
CA ILE A 746 9.24 -7.30 -17.04
C ILE A 746 9.51 -5.85 -16.60
N THR A 747 10.43 -5.64 -15.64
CA THR A 747 10.87 -4.31 -15.18
C THR A 747 12.38 -4.14 -15.33
N ALA A 748 13.18 -4.63 -14.37
CA ALA A 748 14.60 -4.32 -14.24
C ALA A 748 15.43 -4.88 -15.40
N ASN A 749 15.21 -6.12 -15.85
CA ASN A 749 16.00 -6.67 -16.95
C ASN A 749 15.73 -5.93 -18.29
N PRO A 750 14.47 -5.64 -18.67
CA PRO A 750 14.19 -4.76 -19.81
C PRO A 750 14.80 -3.35 -19.68
N LEU A 751 14.83 -2.77 -18.47
CA LEU A 751 15.49 -1.48 -18.23
C LEU A 751 16.99 -1.54 -18.52
N LEU A 752 17.66 -2.60 -18.04
CA LEU A 752 19.08 -2.85 -18.34
C LEU A 752 19.30 -3.04 -19.85
N GLY A 753 18.39 -3.75 -20.53
CA GLY A 753 18.44 -3.91 -21.98
C GLY A 753 18.33 -2.59 -22.74
N ALA A 754 17.37 -1.75 -22.36
CA ALA A 754 17.21 -0.42 -22.95
C ALA A 754 18.44 0.48 -22.68
N PHE A 755 19.05 0.36 -21.49
CA PHE A 755 20.29 1.04 -21.15
C PHE A 755 21.49 0.51 -21.95
N SER A 756 21.62 -0.81 -22.12
CA SER A 756 22.66 -1.44 -22.95
C SER A 756 22.58 -0.94 -24.38
N ASP A 757 21.39 -0.97 -24.97
CA ASP A 757 21.10 -0.46 -26.30
C ASP A 757 21.43 1.04 -26.44
N PHE A 758 21.08 1.85 -25.42
CA PHE A 758 21.44 3.27 -25.36
C PHE A 758 22.96 3.47 -25.33
N LEU A 759 23.68 2.77 -24.44
CA LEU A 759 25.13 2.92 -24.26
C LEU A 759 25.90 2.49 -25.51
N ILE A 760 25.53 1.36 -26.12
CA ILE A 760 26.09 0.89 -27.39
C ILE A 760 25.85 1.92 -28.48
N SER A 761 24.65 2.51 -28.54
CA SER A 761 24.36 3.62 -29.46
C SER A 761 25.21 4.85 -29.19
N GLN A 762 25.69 5.08 -27.95
CA GLN A 762 26.66 6.14 -27.66
C GLN A 762 28.09 5.76 -28.05
N GLY A 763 28.42 4.48 -28.18
CA GLY A 763 29.73 3.94 -28.53
C GLY A 763 30.43 3.18 -27.39
N GLY A 764 29.73 2.95 -26.28
CA GLY A 764 30.22 2.15 -25.16
C GLY A 764 29.97 0.66 -25.33
N SER A 765 30.21 -0.10 -24.26
CA SER A 765 30.09 -1.55 -24.27
C SER A 765 29.30 -2.09 -23.09
N THR A 766 28.61 -3.21 -23.32
CA THR A 766 28.03 -4.01 -22.25
C THR A 766 28.39 -5.48 -22.39
N ILE A 767 28.55 -6.18 -21.27
CA ILE A 767 28.84 -7.61 -21.25
C ILE A 767 27.73 -8.34 -20.49
N LEU A 768 27.07 -9.28 -21.14
CA LEU A 768 26.13 -10.21 -20.50
C LEU A 768 26.85 -11.50 -20.14
N THR A 769 26.61 -12.02 -18.93
CA THR A 769 27.12 -13.32 -18.50
C THR A 769 25.96 -14.22 -18.04
N GLU A 770 26.21 -15.16 -17.12
CA GLU A 770 25.23 -16.10 -16.59
C GLU A 770 24.85 -17.16 -17.63
N VAL A 771 25.84 -17.86 -18.18
CA VAL A 771 25.64 -18.86 -19.26
C VAL A 771 24.53 -19.87 -18.93
N PRO A 772 24.44 -20.43 -17.70
CA PRO A 772 23.35 -21.34 -17.37
C PRO A 772 21.95 -20.73 -17.44
N GLU A 773 21.84 -19.40 -17.32
CA GLU A 773 20.58 -18.67 -17.45
C GLU A 773 20.28 -18.27 -18.89
N MET A 774 21.08 -18.67 -19.86
CA MET A 774 20.75 -18.51 -21.28
C MET A 774 20.03 -19.73 -21.84
N PHE A 775 20.09 -20.89 -21.17
CA PHE A 775 19.53 -22.16 -21.64
C PHE A 775 18.00 -22.10 -21.84
N GLY A 776 17.53 -22.43 -23.03
CA GLY A 776 16.15 -22.27 -23.47
C GLY A 776 15.83 -20.92 -24.14
N ALA A 777 16.76 -19.97 -24.14
CA ALA A 777 16.63 -18.68 -24.82
C ALA A 777 17.84 -18.30 -25.68
N GLU A 778 18.86 -19.17 -25.76
CA GLU A 778 20.13 -18.93 -26.44
C GLU A 778 19.96 -18.58 -27.92
N GLN A 779 18.95 -19.14 -28.59
CA GLN A 779 18.66 -18.84 -29.99
C GLN A 779 18.37 -17.35 -30.23
N MET A 780 17.83 -16.63 -29.24
CA MET A 780 17.61 -15.19 -29.34
C MET A 780 18.91 -14.37 -29.30
N LEU A 781 19.97 -14.92 -28.70
CA LEU A 781 21.31 -14.32 -28.71
C LEU A 781 22.06 -14.72 -29.99
N MET A 782 21.97 -16.00 -30.37
CA MET A 782 22.55 -16.54 -31.60
C MET A 782 22.03 -15.84 -32.86
N ALA A 783 20.72 -15.57 -32.93
CA ALA A 783 20.12 -14.83 -34.05
C ALA A 783 20.68 -13.40 -34.17
N ARG A 784 21.16 -12.83 -33.07
CA ARG A 784 21.77 -11.50 -33.03
C ARG A 784 23.28 -11.50 -33.22
N ALA A 785 23.91 -12.65 -33.48
CA ALA A 785 25.34 -12.72 -33.77
C ALA A 785 25.68 -11.89 -35.01
N GLU A 786 26.66 -11.00 -34.89
CA GLU A 786 27.08 -10.10 -35.96
C GLU A 786 27.48 -10.84 -37.24
N ASN A 787 28.07 -12.03 -37.10
CA ASN A 787 28.51 -12.89 -38.18
C ASN A 787 28.52 -14.37 -37.74
N GLU A 788 28.80 -15.26 -38.69
CA GLU A 788 28.80 -16.72 -38.48
C GLU A 788 29.87 -17.17 -37.46
N GLN A 789 31.03 -16.52 -37.40
CA GLN A 789 32.05 -16.84 -36.39
C GLN A 789 31.53 -16.56 -34.98
N VAL A 790 30.95 -15.38 -34.75
CA VAL A 790 30.35 -15.04 -33.44
C VAL A 790 29.21 -15.99 -33.10
N PHE A 791 28.42 -16.44 -34.09
CA PHE A 791 27.40 -17.45 -33.88
C PHE A 791 27.99 -18.77 -33.36
N GLU A 792 29.03 -19.29 -34.02
CA GLU A 792 29.71 -20.52 -33.58
C GLU A 792 30.34 -20.35 -32.19
N ASP A 793 30.92 -19.18 -31.89
CA ASP A 793 31.47 -18.89 -30.56
C ASP A 793 30.37 -18.91 -29.48
N ILE A 794 29.16 -18.42 -29.77
CA ILE A 794 27.99 -18.52 -28.87
C ILE A 794 27.56 -19.99 -28.71
N VAL A 795 27.58 -20.78 -29.79
CA VAL A 795 27.26 -22.21 -29.74
C VAL A 795 28.24 -22.95 -28.83
N HIS A 796 29.54 -22.69 -28.97
CA HIS A 796 30.58 -23.24 -28.10
C HIS A 796 30.38 -22.82 -26.65
N LEU A 797 30.18 -21.53 -26.39
CA LEU A 797 29.89 -21.00 -25.04
C LEU A 797 28.77 -21.78 -24.34
N ILE A 798 27.65 -22.00 -25.04
CA ILE A 798 26.47 -22.68 -24.50
C ILE A 798 26.72 -24.17 -24.29
N ASN A 799 27.27 -24.85 -25.29
CA ASN A 799 27.46 -26.30 -25.25
C ASN A 799 28.58 -26.71 -24.27
N ASP A 800 29.67 -25.96 -24.19
CA ASP A 800 30.76 -26.22 -23.24
C ASP A 800 30.25 -26.11 -21.80
N PHE A 801 29.37 -25.14 -21.51
CA PHE A 801 28.76 -25.00 -20.20
C PHE A 801 27.73 -26.10 -19.90
N LYS A 802 26.99 -26.60 -20.90
CA LYS A 802 26.14 -27.80 -20.74
C LYS A 802 26.99 -29.03 -20.43
N GLN A 803 28.10 -29.20 -21.15
CA GLN A 803 29.03 -30.30 -20.94
C GLN A 803 29.71 -30.23 -19.57
N TYR A 804 30.01 -29.02 -19.08
CA TYR A 804 30.45 -28.80 -17.70
C TYR A 804 29.45 -29.37 -16.68
N PHE A 805 28.14 -29.10 -16.80
CA PHE A 805 27.14 -29.71 -15.91
C PHE A 805 27.14 -31.24 -16.02
N HIS A 806 27.18 -31.77 -17.24
CA HIS A 806 27.20 -33.21 -17.50
C HIS A 806 28.43 -33.91 -16.93
N SER A 807 29.61 -33.27 -16.92
CA SER A 807 30.84 -33.88 -16.37
C SER A 807 30.78 -34.11 -14.86
N TYR A 808 29.90 -33.40 -14.14
CA TYR A 808 29.62 -33.64 -12.71
C TYR A 808 28.37 -34.49 -12.46
N GLY A 809 27.70 -34.98 -13.52
CA GLY A 809 26.46 -35.74 -13.40
C GLY A 809 25.24 -34.89 -13.03
N GLU A 810 25.33 -33.57 -13.21
CA GLU A 810 24.25 -32.62 -12.88
C GLU A 810 23.39 -32.29 -14.11
N PRO A 811 22.06 -32.09 -13.95
CA PRO A 811 21.18 -31.72 -15.04
C PRO A 811 21.25 -30.21 -15.38
N VAL A 812 21.16 -29.90 -16.67
CA VAL A 812 21.20 -28.53 -17.22
C VAL A 812 19.98 -27.68 -16.84
N TYR A 813 18.85 -28.31 -16.52
CA TYR A 813 17.57 -27.65 -16.26
C TYR A 813 17.27 -27.39 -14.77
N GLU A 814 18.13 -27.80 -13.82
CA GLU A 814 17.92 -27.58 -12.38
C GLU A 814 18.26 -26.15 -11.92
N ASN A 815 17.65 -25.18 -12.59
CA ASN A 815 17.63 -23.77 -12.22
C ASN A 815 16.38 -23.17 -12.86
N PRO A 816 15.28 -22.92 -12.12
CA PRO A 816 15.27 -21.91 -11.08
C PRO A 816 15.41 -22.45 -9.65
N SER A 817 16.10 -21.69 -8.79
CA SER A 817 16.22 -21.97 -7.34
C SER A 817 14.85 -21.95 -6.63
N PRO A 818 14.72 -22.55 -5.43
CA PRO A 818 13.47 -22.48 -4.65
C PRO A 818 12.96 -21.04 -4.43
N GLY A 819 13.88 -20.09 -4.20
CA GLY A 819 13.54 -18.67 -4.03
C GLY A 819 13.03 -18.01 -5.31
N ASN A 820 13.52 -18.41 -6.48
CA ASN A 820 13.03 -17.94 -7.78
C ASN A 820 11.63 -18.51 -8.08
N LYS A 821 11.42 -19.81 -7.79
CA LYS A 821 10.12 -20.48 -7.93
C LYS A 821 9.05 -19.80 -7.08
N ALA A 822 9.37 -19.57 -5.80
CA ALA A 822 8.49 -18.83 -4.90
C ALA A 822 8.24 -17.38 -5.33
N GLY A 823 9.16 -16.78 -6.09
CA GLY A 823 9.01 -15.44 -6.68
C GLY A 823 8.24 -15.43 -7.99
N GLY A 824 7.78 -16.56 -8.50
CA GLY A 824 6.96 -16.64 -9.71
C GLY A 824 7.64 -17.23 -10.93
N ILE A 825 8.94 -17.54 -10.92
CA ILE A 825 9.64 -18.10 -12.09
C ILE A 825 9.40 -19.60 -12.19
N THR A 826 8.79 -20.06 -13.28
CA THR A 826 8.24 -21.44 -13.34
C THR A 826 9.23 -22.49 -13.85
N THR A 827 10.00 -22.17 -14.88
CA THR A 827 10.96 -23.06 -15.54
C THR A 827 12.25 -22.32 -15.83
N LEU A 828 13.28 -23.03 -16.29
CA LEU A 828 14.52 -22.39 -16.73
C LEU A 828 14.24 -21.49 -17.94
N GLU A 829 13.40 -21.93 -18.88
CA GLU A 829 13.03 -21.13 -20.05
C GLU A 829 12.34 -19.81 -19.67
N ASP A 830 11.45 -19.81 -18.67
CA ASP A 830 10.84 -18.57 -18.11
C ASP A 830 11.90 -17.63 -17.54
N LYS A 831 12.92 -18.19 -16.85
CA LYS A 831 14.06 -17.44 -16.32
C LYS A 831 14.91 -16.88 -17.45
N SER A 832 15.25 -17.70 -18.42
CA SER A 832 16.19 -17.40 -19.50
C SER A 832 15.65 -16.38 -20.48
N LEU A 833 14.37 -16.45 -20.83
CA LEU A 833 13.71 -15.41 -21.61
C LEU A 833 13.70 -14.06 -20.88
N GLY A 834 13.59 -14.07 -19.54
CA GLY A 834 13.73 -12.87 -18.72
C GLY A 834 15.17 -12.38 -18.59
N CYS A 835 16.14 -13.30 -18.50
CA CYS A 835 17.57 -13.01 -18.38
C CYS A 835 18.12 -12.32 -19.64
N THR A 836 17.75 -12.83 -20.81
CA THR A 836 18.19 -12.33 -22.12
C THR A 836 17.71 -10.90 -22.41
N GLN A 837 16.64 -10.43 -21.75
CA GLN A 837 16.20 -9.03 -21.85
C GLN A 837 17.28 -8.02 -21.44
N LYS A 838 18.21 -8.41 -20.55
CA LYS A 838 19.31 -7.53 -20.10
C LYS A 838 20.23 -7.11 -21.24
N ALA A 839 20.38 -7.96 -22.26
CA ALA A 839 21.20 -7.69 -23.43
C ALA A 839 20.52 -6.77 -24.46
N GLY A 840 19.32 -6.24 -24.18
CA GLY A 840 18.60 -5.37 -25.10
C GLY A 840 18.37 -6.06 -26.45
N THR A 841 18.51 -5.30 -27.52
CA THR A 841 18.29 -5.75 -28.91
C THR A 841 19.54 -5.64 -29.80
N ALA A 842 20.63 -5.07 -29.27
CA ALA A 842 21.90 -4.93 -30.00
C ALA A 842 22.47 -6.26 -30.52
N PRO A 843 23.21 -6.23 -31.65
CA PRO A 843 23.99 -7.37 -32.12
C PRO A 843 25.03 -7.81 -31.09
N VAL A 844 25.22 -9.13 -30.96
CA VAL A 844 26.35 -9.70 -30.22
C VAL A 844 27.58 -9.63 -31.14
N VAL A 845 28.64 -8.95 -30.69
CA VAL A 845 29.85 -8.68 -31.48
C VAL A 845 31.08 -9.51 -31.06
N ASP A 846 31.02 -10.11 -29.87
CA ASP A 846 32.11 -10.91 -29.29
C ASP A 846 31.60 -11.90 -28.24
N VAL A 847 32.37 -12.96 -28.03
CA VAL A 847 32.20 -13.93 -26.94
C VAL A 847 33.54 -14.10 -26.24
N LEU A 848 33.56 -13.85 -24.93
CA LEU A 848 34.74 -13.88 -24.08
C LEU A 848 34.75 -15.15 -23.23
N GLN A 849 35.87 -15.83 -23.19
CA GLN A 849 36.14 -16.92 -22.25
C GLN A 849 36.46 -16.37 -20.85
N TYR A 850 36.44 -17.25 -19.84
CA TYR A 850 36.77 -16.84 -18.48
C TYR A 850 38.21 -16.29 -18.39
N GLY A 851 38.38 -15.08 -17.86
CA GLY A 851 39.67 -14.39 -17.80
C GLY A 851 40.06 -13.60 -19.06
N GLU A 852 39.22 -13.58 -20.09
CA GLU A 852 39.42 -12.69 -21.24
C GLU A 852 38.84 -11.30 -21.00
N LYS A 853 39.42 -10.30 -21.69
CA LYS A 853 39.04 -8.88 -21.59
C LYS A 853 38.30 -8.42 -22.82
N ILE A 854 37.46 -7.42 -22.63
CA ILE A 854 36.74 -6.80 -23.74
C ILE A 854 37.70 -6.22 -24.79
N SER A 855 37.50 -6.62 -26.05
CA SER A 855 38.34 -6.21 -27.18
C SER A 855 37.59 -5.34 -28.21
N LYS A 856 36.25 -5.50 -28.29
CA LYS A 856 35.37 -4.79 -29.22
C LYS A 856 34.32 -3.94 -28.50
N LYS A 857 33.92 -2.84 -29.13
CA LYS A 857 32.81 -1.99 -28.65
C LYS A 857 31.46 -2.58 -29.09
N GLY A 858 30.52 -2.73 -28.15
CA GLY A 858 29.22 -3.33 -28.40
C GLY A 858 28.74 -4.25 -27.28
N LEU A 859 27.82 -5.16 -27.60
CA LEU A 859 27.38 -6.22 -26.69
C LEU A 859 28.27 -7.45 -26.85
N SER A 860 28.90 -7.89 -25.76
CA SER A 860 29.64 -9.16 -25.71
C SER A 860 28.99 -10.14 -24.73
N LEU A 861 29.23 -11.44 -24.91
CA LEU A 861 28.90 -12.46 -23.92
C LEU A 861 30.15 -12.91 -23.17
N LEU A 862 30.04 -13.25 -21.88
CA LEU A 862 31.16 -13.74 -21.08
C LEU A 862 30.83 -15.11 -20.45
N GLN A 863 31.75 -16.05 -20.63
CA GLN A 863 31.74 -17.36 -19.99
C GLN A 863 31.95 -17.23 -18.48
N ALA A 864 30.86 -17.34 -17.71
CA ALA A 864 30.89 -17.48 -16.26
C ALA A 864 29.59 -18.15 -15.77
N PRO A 865 29.62 -18.82 -14.59
CA PRO A 865 28.42 -19.43 -14.02
C PRO A 865 27.39 -18.39 -13.58
N GLY A 866 26.14 -18.81 -13.34
CA GLY A 866 25.09 -17.93 -12.81
C GLY A 866 25.30 -17.47 -11.36
N ASN A 867 26.33 -17.96 -10.65
CA ASN A 867 26.61 -17.57 -9.27
C ASN A 867 26.92 -16.07 -9.16
N ASP A 868 26.22 -15.37 -8.25
CA ASP A 868 26.30 -13.92 -8.09
C ASP A 868 27.73 -13.40 -7.92
N LEU A 869 28.52 -14.03 -7.04
CA LEU A 869 29.86 -13.57 -6.70
C LEU A 869 30.82 -13.81 -7.87
N VAL A 870 30.86 -15.05 -8.37
CA VAL A 870 31.81 -15.48 -9.40
C VAL A 870 31.59 -14.72 -10.70
N ALA A 871 30.34 -14.59 -11.16
CA ALA A 871 30.07 -13.87 -12.41
C ALA A 871 30.30 -12.36 -12.28
N SER A 872 30.01 -11.74 -11.14
CA SER A 872 30.28 -10.31 -10.97
C SER A 872 31.79 -10.03 -10.93
N SER A 873 32.58 -10.91 -10.30
CA SER A 873 34.04 -10.83 -10.34
C SER A 873 34.61 -11.10 -11.73
N ALA A 874 34.04 -12.03 -12.49
CA ALA A 874 34.43 -12.29 -13.88
C ALA A 874 34.17 -11.06 -14.78
N LEU A 875 32.99 -10.43 -14.64
CA LEU A 875 32.67 -9.19 -15.36
C LEU A 875 33.66 -8.07 -15.02
N ALA A 876 33.98 -7.91 -13.74
CA ALA A 876 34.98 -6.94 -13.29
C ALA A 876 36.37 -7.23 -13.88
N ALA A 877 36.81 -8.49 -13.89
CA ALA A 877 38.07 -8.89 -14.51
C ALA A 877 38.10 -8.68 -16.04
N ALA A 878 36.94 -8.77 -16.70
CA ALA A 878 36.78 -8.48 -18.13
C ALA A 878 36.78 -6.96 -18.47
N ASP A 879 37.38 -6.11 -17.62
CA ASP A 879 37.44 -4.64 -17.73
C ASP A 879 36.07 -3.92 -17.61
N CYS A 880 35.05 -4.51 -16.99
CA CYS A 880 33.84 -3.75 -16.66
C CYS A 880 34.10 -2.77 -15.51
N HIS A 881 33.87 -1.48 -15.76
CA HIS A 881 34.04 -0.43 -14.76
C HIS A 881 33.07 -0.56 -13.59
N LEU A 882 31.87 -1.06 -13.86
CA LEU A 882 30.82 -1.37 -12.88
C LEU A 882 29.94 -2.51 -13.37
N VAL A 883 29.16 -3.10 -12.45
CA VAL A 883 28.16 -4.14 -12.74
C VAL A 883 26.77 -3.61 -12.41
N LEU A 884 25.84 -3.67 -13.38
CA LEU A 884 24.41 -3.48 -13.16
C LEU A 884 23.80 -4.80 -12.72
N PHE A 885 23.26 -4.83 -11.51
CA PHE A 885 22.83 -6.04 -10.82
C PHE A 885 21.35 -5.97 -10.47
N THR A 886 20.50 -6.72 -11.17
CA THR A 886 19.04 -6.73 -10.91
C THR A 886 18.68 -7.72 -9.81
N THR A 887 17.72 -7.41 -8.95
CA THR A 887 17.28 -8.33 -7.90
C THR A 887 15.85 -8.06 -7.41
N GLY A 888 15.07 -9.13 -7.25
CA GLY A 888 13.72 -9.09 -6.68
C GLY A 888 13.65 -9.49 -5.21
N ARG A 889 14.77 -9.96 -4.64
CA ARG A 889 14.85 -10.43 -3.25
C ARG A 889 15.82 -9.62 -2.38
N GLY A 890 16.69 -8.84 -3.02
CA GLY A 890 17.78 -8.11 -2.37
C GLY A 890 18.97 -9.01 -2.02
N THR A 891 20.17 -8.45 -2.14
CA THR A 891 21.42 -9.10 -1.72
C THR A 891 22.39 -8.04 -1.21
N PRO A 892 23.10 -8.27 -0.10
CA PRO A 892 24.12 -7.35 0.39
C PRO A 892 25.43 -7.40 -0.42
N PHE A 893 25.59 -8.40 -1.30
CA PHE A 893 26.82 -8.64 -2.05
C PHE A 893 27.24 -7.44 -2.94
N GLY A 894 28.54 -7.26 -3.14
CA GLY A 894 29.12 -6.41 -4.19
C GLY A 894 30.50 -6.90 -4.61
N SER A 895 30.84 -6.72 -5.88
CA SER A 895 32.18 -7.08 -6.40
C SER A 895 33.22 -6.01 -6.03
N PHE A 896 34.48 -6.19 -6.45
CA PHE A 896 35.55 -5.22 -6.24
C PHE A 896 35.43 -3.96 -7.13
N VAL A 897 34.46 -3.93 -8.04
CA VAL A 897 34.00 -2.73 -8.76
C VAL A 897 32.61 -2.31 -8.27
N PRO A 898 32.20 -1.03 -8.45
CA PRO A 898 30.86 -0.57 -8.11
C PRO A 898 29.80 -1.51 -8.68
N THR A 899 28.87 -1.95 -7.85
CA THR A 899 27.85 -2.92 -8.26
C THR A 899 26.48 -2.31 -7.98
N VAL A 900 25.87 -1.71 -8.99
CA VAL A 900 24.61 -0.94 -8.88
C VAL A 900 23.42 -1.90 -8.74
N LYS A 901 22.73 -1.86 -7.60
CA LYS A 901 21.58 -2.74 -7.33
C LYS A 901 20.29 -2.12 -7.83
N VAL A 902 19.64 -2.82 -8.76
CA VAL A 902 18.40 -2.41 -9.40
C VAL A 902 17.26 -3.31 -8.92
N ALA A 903 16.38 -2.75 -8.10
CA ALA A 903 15.21 -3.45 -7.57
C ALA A 903 14.18 -3.70 -8.69
N THR A 904 13.59 -4.90 -8.73
CA THR A 904 12.61 -5.29 -9.75
C THR A 904 11.21 -4.74 -9.47
N ASN A 905 10.91 -4.37 -8.23
CA ASN A 905 9.64 -3.80 -7.82
C ASN A 905 9.81 -2.78 -6.68
N SER A 906 8.86 -1.87 -6.54
CA SER A 906 8.94 -0.82 -5.52
C SER A 906 8.87 -1.36 -4.08
N THR A 907 8.20 -2.49 -3.88
CA THR A 907 8.08 -3.12 -2.54
C THR A 907 9.44 -3.56 -2.01
N ILE A 908 10.25 -4.24 -2.82
CA ILE A 908 11.59 -4.67 -2.41
C ILE A 908 12.56 -3.48 -2.30
N TYR A 909 12.40 -2.47 -3.17
CA TYR A 909 13.18 -1.23 -3.08
C TYR A 909 13.01 -0.56 -1.72
N GLU A 910 11.76 -0.34 -1.28
CA GLU A 910 11.49 0.29 0.01
C GLU A 910 11.91 -0.60 1.19
N HIS A 911 11.65 -1.91 1.14
CA HIS A 911 12.05 -2.82 2.22
C HIS A 911 13.56 -2.95 2.39
N LYS A 912 14.33 -2.85 1.30
CA LYS A 912 15.78 -3.06 1.28
C LYS A 912 16.55 -1.86 0.76
N LYS A 913 16.05 -0.64 1.03
CA LYS A 913 16.64 0.63 0.56
C LYS A 913 18.13 0.81 0.87
N HIS A 914 18.61 0.19 1.95
CA HIS A 914 20.03 0.19 2.35
C HIS A 914 20.93 -0.71 1.48
N TRP A 915 20.36 -1.58 0.65
CA TRP A 915 21.06 -2.41 -0.34
C TRP A 915 20.80 -1.96 -1.79
N MET A 916 19.77 -1.15 -2.04
CA MET A 916 19.32 -0.80 -3.39
C MET A 916 19.79 0.59 -3.83
N ASP A 917 20.25 0.67 -5.07
CA ASP A 917 20.70 1.91 -5.70
C ASP A 917 19.62 2.55 -6.59
N PHE A 918 18.76 1.73 -7.21
CA PHE A 918 17.73 2.19 -8.14
C PHE A 918 16.44 1.33 -8.07
N ASN A 919 15.29 1.95 -8.32
CA ASN A 919 13.98 1.28 -8.34
C ASN A 919 13.43 1.17 -9.78
N ALA A 920 13.37 -0.05 -10.34
CA ALA A 920 12.75 -0.27 -11.66
C ALA A 920 11.25 -0.58 -11.58
N GLY A 921 10.68 -0.72 -10.37
CA GLY A 921 9.25 -0.94 -10.15
C GLY A 921 8.31 0.06 -10.83
N PRO A 922 8.65 1.37 -10.96
CA PRO A 922 7.79 2.33 -11.65
C PRO A 922 7.48 1.99 -13.11
N LEU A 923 8.24 1.11 -13.78
CA LEU A 923 7.95 0.62 -15.14
C LEU A 923 6.63 -0.14 -15.28
N LEU A 924 6.03 -0.59 -14.17
CA LEU A 924 4.70 -1.18 -14.20
C LEU A 924 3.59 -0.16 -14.51
N GLU A 925 3.89 1.14 -14.35
CA GLU A 925 2.90 2.23 -14.46
C GLU A 925 3.37 3.34 -15.42
N ARG A 926 4.68 3.55 -15.53
CA ARG A 926 5.35 4.59 -16.32
C ARG A 926 5.97 4.03 -17.60
N GLN A 927 6.24 4.92 -18.55
CA GLN A 927 6.85 4.54 -19.82
C GLN A 927 8.35 4.26 -19.67
N MET A 928 8.88 3.34 -20.48
CA MET A 928 10.29 2.93 -20.47
C MET A 928 11.25 4.12 -20.63
N ASN A 929 10.95 5.06 -21.54
CA ASN A 929 11.83 6.19 -21.81
C ASN A 929 12.02 7.12 -20.60
N GLU A 930 10.99 7.31 -19.78
CA GLU A 930 11.09 8.18 -18.59
C GLU A 930 12.01 7.55 -17.53
N VAL A 931 11.78 6.27 -17.21
CA VAL A 931 12.58 5.57 -16.19
C VAL A 931 14.00 5.32 -16.69
N LEU A 932 14.18 5.12 -18.00
CA LEU A 932 15.50 4.99 -18.63
C LEU A 932 16.32 6.27 -18.48
N GLU A 933 15.73 7.46 -18.63
CA GLU A 933 16.47 8.72 -18.45
C GLU A 933 16.98 8.87 -17.02
N GLU A 934 16.13 8.61 -16.02
CA GLU A 934 16.53 8.58 -14.60
C GLU A 934 17.64 7.54 -14.34
N PHE A 935 17.56 6.39 -14.99
CA PHE A 935 18.55 5.33 -14.85
C PHE A 935 19.90 5.69 -15.49
N ILE A 936 19.89 6.34 -16.66
CA ILE A 936 21.09 6.86 -17.32
C ILE A 936 21.81 7.87 -16.41
N GLU A 937 21.05 8.82 -15.84
CA GLU A 937 21.60 9.81 -14.90
C GLU A 937 22.23 9.12 -13.68
N LYS A 938 21.55 8.13 -13.10
CA LYS A 938 22.08 7.35 -11.99
C LYS A 938 23.40 6.64 -12.34
N VAL A 939 23.49 6.00 -13.50
CA VAL A 939 24.72 5.31 -13.92
C VAL A 939 25.86 6.30 -14.17
N ILE A 940 25.59 7.46 -14.77
CA ILE A 940 26.59 8.53 -14.96
C ILE A 940 27.05 9.09 -13.61
N ALA A 941 26.14 9.29 -12.65
CA ALA A 941 26.49 9.75 -11.31
C ALA A 941 27.41 8.74 -10.60
N VAL A 942 27.08 7.45 -10.67
CA VAL A 942 27.94 6.37 -10.14
C VAL A 942 29.31 6.36 -10.83
N ALA A 943 29.35 6.43 -12.17
CA ALA A 943 30.60 6.51 -12.92
C ALA A 943 31.42 7.77 -12.56
N SER A 944 30.75 8.85 -12.15
CA SER A 944 31.37 10.12 -11.76
C SER A 944 31.83 10.16 -10.29
N GLY A 945 31.62 9.09 -9.52
CA GLY A 945 32.12 8.97 -8.14
C GLY A 945 31.03 8.79 -7.08
N GLU A 946 29.74 8.80 -7.44
CA GLU A 946 28.70 8.46 -6.46
C GLU A 946 28.87 7.02 -5.98
N LYS A 947 28.95 6.84 -4.66
CA LYS A 947 29.10 5.51 -4.04
C LYS A 947 27.81 4.71 -4.18
N THR A 948 27.94 3.50 -4.72
CA THR A 948 26.87 2.49 -4.68
C THR A 948 26.64 2.01 -3.23
N ARG A 949 25.49 1.39 -2.96
CA ARG A 949 25.17 0.88 -1.62
C ARG A 949 26.17 -0.15 -1.12
N ASN A 950 26.70 -1.03 -1.98
CA ASN A 950 27.72 -1.98 -1.53
C ASN A 950 29.03 -1.26 -1.14
N GLU A 951 29.43 -0.22 -1.87
CA GLU A 951 30.60 0.58 -1.53
C GLU A 951 30.41 1.35 -0.21
N ALA A 952 29.23 1.97 -0.03
CA ALA A 952 28.90 2.69 1.20
C ALA A 952 28.88 1.76 2.43
N ASN A 953 28.53 0.48 2.23
CA ASN A 953 28.50 -0.54 3.28
C ASN A 953 29.86 -1.25 3.46
N GLY A 954 30.90 -0.89 2.70
CA GLY A 954 32.21 -1.52 2.78
C GLY A 954 32.27 -2.95 2.21
N VAL A 955 31.31 -3.35 1.38
CA VAL A 955 31.23 -4.69 0.80
C VAL A 955 31.84 -4.70 -0.61
N ARG A 956 33.00 -5.32 -0.73
CA ARG A 956 33.77 -5.50 -1.97
C ARG A 956 34.44 -6.86 -1.96
N GLU A 957 33.86 -7.81 -2.68
CA GLU A 957 34.30 -9.19 -2.67
C GLU A 957 34.89 -9.60 -4.03
N ILE A 958 35.79 -10.58 -3.99
CA ILE A 958 36.26 -11.28 -5.17
C ILE A 958 35.96 -12.78 -5.01
N ALA A 959 35.37 -13.37 -6.04
CA ALA A 959 35.16 -14.82 -6.10
C ALA A 959 35.67 -15.36 -7.44
N ILE A 960 36.53 -16.36 -7.35
CA ILE A 960 37.21 -16.96 -8.49
C ILE A 960 36.49 -18.26 -8.83
N PHE A 961 36.25 -18.49 -10.12
CA PHE A 961 35.60 -19.71 -10.57
C PHE A 961 36.56 -20.89 -10.40
N LYS A 962 36.03 -21.96 -9.81
CA LYS A 962 36.77 -23.16 -9.46
C LYS A 962 35.98 -24.38 -9.89
N THR A 963 36.61 -25.26 -10.64
CA THR A 963 36.03 -26.49 -11.18
C THR A 963 36.77 -27.73 -10.67
N GLY A 964 38.08 -27.64 -10.44
CA GLY A 964 38.94 -28.78 -10.09
C GLY A 964 38.96 -29.19 -8.60
N VAL A 965 39.96 -29.99 -8.24
CA VAL A 965 40.25 -30.44 -6.86
C VAL A 965 41.26 -29.51 -6.20
N THR A 966 41.10 -29.25 -4.90
CA THR A 966 42.14 -28.65 -4.05
C THR A 966 42.76 -29.74 -3.20
N LEU A 967 44.10 -29.81 -3.18
CA LEU A 967 44.87 -30.86 -2.49
C LEU A 967 44.81 -30.77 -0.96
#